data_AF-A0A939UR92-F1
#
_entry.id   AF-A0A939UR92-F1
#
_cell.length_a   1.000
_cell.length_b   1.000
_cell.length_c   1.000
_cell.angle_alpha   90.00
_cell.angle_beta   90.00
_cell.angle_gamma   90.00
#
_symmetry.space_group_name_H-M   'P 1'
#
loop_
_entity.id
_entity.type
_entity.pdbx_description
1 polymer ?
#
loop_
_entity_poly.entity_id
_entity_poly.type
_entity_poly.pdbx_seq_one_letter_code
_entity_poly.pdbx_strand_id
1 'polypeptide(L)'
;MKKVMIGILILIPVVILLIVLAVGAIVSIDAYFAVESIEIIDDDGNQIKNVTISTSKLNNGVFDIMDYINLRVLPEKATNKTVDWTIEELKCFDTEYEQAYEYYINHKDEVSEVKPAAIMIDENGLEVPHNSTGKVEIRTYCSFILKASAGVCFAYVKVEVVGFDVEKVVVKTTVEVENLTINDTVRLVANYTPIDSKVTYFAWMSDNEAVATVDENGVVTAHSVGTANITHKASIYSSEEDDAVRYIESAPLAITVEAGASTLYGNSVTTSKILLSLAELGLADGFEVVSGGTVIGDELTVTDETVVLRKGDAEFVIRHCEAGAIAIKNAELYDNRDDGNQFILESGAKPFNLQAVWQDMMQDAALTGVSWTSSNTRIATVDANGQVIAKGSGIVVITATLGGKSADIELNVREKLTKISLETSNLYYAVGIARETVFASDVYADFEHGTAKEPNSTLIIVEGEPENPAELADFYASYKFEIVQGEEYAHFDENVINKLVFDGAALEGNGKQKIVVRVSARYPKYETMPHYTTEEVSFYAVYGVQVYSAFELKQASFDQLDYAYENRILSKDFHGKDVYISSSKTYAIVLGADMPFDAEYAKVYYDENYFNEKGEKKLNDPSRIELYGSLYGNNHLACSWKEYIVDKYFELFHVAWSDVTFSNVRVRVNTLADDETSFSNDDTKGLWADCIDFETIPTDWNPNTWGMAHLENIRVEYCLLENGVKSSSVYNVDVTFDGCVIRNMAQCALYVRTSMDEVDIDGEHLLYPHYTHLTMNNIVASNMLGTLLSVSYDRYANDGDNKPRFVKNDAENDAYVMEHFVEQGYNTEFKQTGFLDLYNWQPASATNMLDTGNEKINALISQAIGALVDNHPQMQQYKYMWARKEGMPEEAWFHMGFVSVGVSNFPDIEKSYLKTEFEDTRLKHFDAHELEIIDDDYEWLYALFQSLDFHMYLYDQNSDITPASQVPDGVALINHLHE
;
A
#
# COMPACT_ATOMS: atom_id res chain seq x y z
N MET A 1 68.71 19.32 3.07
CA MET A 1 68.20 19.47 1.67
C MET A 1 68.60 18.30 0.75
N LYS A 2 69.86 18.13 0.30
CA LYS A 2 70.22 17.04 -0.65
C LYS A 2 69.99 15.60 -0.17
N LYS A 3 70.17 15.31 1.13
CA LYS A 3 69.88 13.97 1.70
C LYS A 3 68.38 13.70 1.91
N VAL A 4 67.60 14.76 2.16
CA VAL A 4 66.14 14.71 2.31
C VAL A 4 65.47 14.52 0.93
N MET A 5 65.94 15.23 -0.10
CA MET A 5 65.47 15.03 -1.48
C MET A 5 65.77 13.63 -2.04
N ILE A 6 66.92 13.03 -1.69
CA ILE A 6 67.26 11.66 -2.13
C ILE A 6 66.41 10.62 -1.39
N GLY A 7 66.07 10.86 -0.11
CA GLY A 7 65.09 10.07 0.62
C GLY A 7 63.71 10.11 -0.04
N ILE A 8 63.20 11.31 -0.35
CA ILE A 8 61.90 11.52 -1.01
C ILE A 8 61.87 10.89 -2.42
N LEU A 9 62.93 11.02 -3.23
CA LEU A 9 62.98 10.43 -4.58
C LEU A 9 63.06 8.89 -4.58
N ILE A 10 63.53 8.26 -3.50
CA ILE A 10 63.58 6.80 -3.35
C ILE A 10 62.30 6.28 -2.67
N LEU A 11 61.70 7.08 -1.77
CA LEU A 11 60.44 6.75 -1.11
C LEU A 11 59.27 6.77 -2.10
N ILE A 12 59.21 7.76 -3.01
CA ILE A 12 58.08 7.91 -3.94
C ILE A 12 57.85 6.67 -4.82
N PRO A 13 58.85 6.07 -5.50
CA PRO A 13 58.62 4.86 -6.29
C PRO A 13 58.26 3.64 -5.45
N VAL A 14 58.79 3.53 -4.22
CA VAL A 14 58.51 2.41 -3.30
C VAL A 14 57.11 2.54 -2.70
N VAL A 15 56.69 3.76 -2.35
CA VAL A 15 55.34 4.10 -1.91
C VAL A 15 54.36 3.91 -3.06
N ILE A 16 54.68 4.32 -4.29
CA ILE A 16 53.86 4.02 -5.48
C ILE A 16 53.76 2.51 -5.72
N LEU A 17 54.85 1.74 -5.58
CA LEU A 17 54.79 0.28 -5.75
C LEU A 17 53.98 -0.41 -4.63
N LEU A 18 54.08 0.07 -3.39
CA LEU A 18 53.28 -0.38 -2.25
C LEU A 18 51.81 0.01 -2.39
N ILE A 19 51.52 1.21 -2.93
CA ILE A 19 50.16 1.67 -3.26
C ILE A 19 49.60 0.83 -4.41
N VAL A 20 50.35 0.55 -5.47
CA VAL A 20 49.91 -0.30 -6.58
C VAL A 20 49.66 -1.76 -6.11
N LEU A 21 50.48 -2.25 -5.17
CA LEU A 21 50.28 -3.56 -4.54
C LEU A 21 49.12 -3.58 -3.50
N ALA A 22 48.85 -2.46 -2.83
CA ALA A 22 47.72 -2.30 -1.91
C ALA A 22 46.40 -2.10 -2.66
N VAL A 23 46.38 -1.28 -3.71
CA VAL A 23 45.24 -1.05 -4.62
C VAL A 23 44.90 -2.34 -5.38
N GLY A 24 45.89 -3.17 -5.74
CA GLY A 24 45.66 -4.51 -6.28
C GLY A 24 45.04 -5.51 -5.30
N ALA A 25 44.96 -5.17 -4.00
CA ALA A 25 44.30 -5.95 -2.95
C ALA A 25 43.02 -5.26 -2.41
N ILE A 26 42.68 -4.06 -2.88
CA ILE A 26 41.35 -3.47 -2.71
C ILE A 26 40.45 -4.07 -3.80
N VAL A 27 40.35 -5.39 -3.81
CA VAL A 27 39.31 -6.10 -4.57
C VAL A 27 38.31 -6.55 -3.53
N SER A 28 37.13 -5.95 -3.60
CA SER A 28 35.85 -6.53 -3.19
C SER A 28 35.82 -7.11 -1.77
N ILE A 29 35.34 -6.29 -0.82
CA ILE A 29 34.41 -6.85 0.17
C ILE A 29 33.23 -7.30 -0.70
N ASP A 30 32.91 -8.59 -0.71
CA ASP A 30 32.03 -9.25 -1.69
C ASP A 30 30.94 -8.30 -2.20
N ALA A 31 31.00 -7.95 -3.49
CA ALA A 31 30.07 -7.02 -4.12
C ALA A 31 28.65 -7.38 -3.70
N TYR A 32 28.00 -6.49 -2.95
CA TYR A 32 26.65 -6.72 -2.45
C TYR A 32 25.68 -6.67 -3.64
N PHE A 33 25.05 -7.80 -3.92
CA PHE A 33 23.95 -7.90 -4.88
C PHE A 33 22.64 -7.74 -4.14
N ALA A 34 21.99 -6.62 -4.40
CA ALA A 34 20.63 -6.42 -3.96
C ALA A 34 19.71 -7.44 -4.65
N VAL A 35 18.75 -7.93 -3.88
CA VAL A 35 17.57 -8.58 -4.46
C VAL A 35 16.81 -7.54 -5.27
N GLU A 36 16.46 -7.88 -6.50
CA GLU A 36 15.70 -7.04 -7.42
C GLU A 36 14.24 -7.48 -7.53
N SER A 37 13.98 -8.78 -7.38
CA SER A 37 12.62 -9.30 -7.22
C SER A 37 12.60 -10.64 -6.47
N ILE A 38 11.43 -10.96 -5.94
CA ILE A 38 11.11 -12.25 -5.36
C ILE A 38 9.80 -12.71 -5.99
N GLU A 39 9.71 -14.00 -6.29
CA GLU A 39 8.53 -14.60 -6.91
C GLU A 39 8.14 -15.86 -6.16
N ILE A 40 6.84 -16.02 -5.94
CA ILE A 40 6.23 -17.23 -5.37
C ILE A 40 5.64 -18.03 -6.52
N ILE A 41 6.15 -19.24 -6.75
CA ILE A 41 5.87 -20.05 -7.92
C ILE A 41 5.51 -21.50 -7.56
N ASP A 42 4.81 -22.19 -8.45
CA ASP A 42 4.57 -23.64 -8.36
C ASP A 42 5.78 -24.45 -8.83
N ASP A 43 5.65 -25.77 -8.85
CA ASP A 43 6.70 -26.70 -9.33
C ASP A 43 7.01 -26.54 -10.82
N ASP A 44 6.07 -25.99 -11.60
CA ASP A 44 6.20 -25.75 -13.05
C ASP A 44 6.73 -24.33 -13.36
N GLY A 45 6.89 -23.48 -12.35
CA GLY A 45 7.38 -22.11 -12.45
C GLY A 45 6.29 -21.04 -12.70
N ASN A 46 5.01 -21.37 -12.57
CA ASN A 46 3.91 -20.42 -12.67
C ASN A 46 3.71 -19.70 -11.34
N GLN A 47 3.32 -18.42 -11.37
CA GLN A 47 3.06 -17.67 -10.13
C GLN A 47 1.87 -18.26 -9.35
N ILE A 48 2.06 -18.42 -8.04
CA ILE A 48 0.99 -18.80 -7.10
C ILE A 48 0.56 -17.56 -6.33
N LYS A 49 -0.73 -17.25 -6.37
CA LYS A 49 -1.34 -16.15 -5.58
C LYS A 49 -2.02 -16.64 -4.31
N ASN A 50 -2.58 -17.86 -4.32
CA ASN A 50 -3.45 -18.37 -3.28
C ASN A 50 -3.10 -19.81 -2.89
N VAL A 51 -3.14 -20.14 -1.60
CA VAL A 51 -2.99 -21.48 -1.04
C VAL A 51 -4.17 -21.78 -0.10
N THR A 52 -4.87 -22.87 -0.36
CA THR A 52 -5.99 -23.32 0.50
C THR A 52 -5.56 -24.51 1.36
N ILE A 53 -5.77 -24.40 2.66
CA ILE A 53 -5.37 -25.39 3.67
C ILE A 53 -6.62 -25.86 4.42
N SER A 54 -6.86 -27.17 4.44
CA SER A 54 -7.92 -27.74 5.29
C SER A 54 -7.39 -27.98 6.69
N THR A 55 -8.16 -27.63 7.72
CA THR A 55 -7.81 -27.90 9.13
C THR A 55 -7.55 -29.39 9.40
N SER A 56 -8.21 -30.29 8.65
CA SER A 56 -8.00 -31.74 8.72
C SER A 56 -6.60 -32.21 8.32
N LYS A 57 -5.85 -31.37 7.57
CA LYS A 57 -4.48 -31.66 7.12
C LYS A 57 -3.41 -31.06 8.03
N LEU A 58 -3.80 -30.22 8.99
CA LEU A 58 -2.86 -29.56 9.90
C LEU A 58 -2.30 -30.57 10.92
N ASN A 59 -0.98 -30.53 11.14
CA ASN A 59 -0.33 -31.34 12.16
C ASN A 59 -0.24 -30.55 13.47
N ASN A 60 -1.11 -30.83 14.43
CA ASN A 60 -1.26 -30.05 15.68
C ASN A 60 -1.46 -28.54 15.44
N GLY A 61 -2.20 -28.18 14.39
CA GLY A 61 -2.45 -26.78 14.03
C GLY A 61 -1.30 -26.08 13.29
N VAL A 62 -0.17 -26.74 13.06
CA VAL A 62 0.98 -26.13 12.36
C VAL A 62 1.00 -26.54 10.88
N PHE A 63 1.35 -25.59 10.02
CA PHE A 63 1.76 -25.87 8.64
C PHE A 63 3.03 -25.09 8.26
N ASP A 64 3.71 -25.57 7.22
CA ASP A 64 4.87 -24.93 6.61
C ASP A 64 4.48 -24.51 5.19
N ILE A 65 4.59 -23.21 4.88
CA ILE A 65 4.21 -22.71 3.54
C ILE A 65 5.08 -23.33 2.44
N MET A 66 6.31 -23.72 2.75
CA MET A 66 7.24 -24.30 1.77
C MET A 66 6.80 -25.68 1.28
N ASP A 67 5.83 -26.33 1.94
CA ASP A 67 5.22 -27.57 1.45
C ASP A 67 4.25 -27.33 0.27
N TYR A 68 3.91 -26.07 -0.02
CA TYR A 68 2.89 -25.68 -1.00
C TYR A 68 3.41 -24.81 -2.15
N ILE A 69 4.57 -24.17 -1.98
CA ILE A 69 5.12 -23.20 -2.93
C ILE A 69 6.63 -23.37 -3.10
N ASN A 70 7.16 -22.78 -4.17
CA ASN A 70 8.59 -22.53 -4.36
C ASN A 70 8.87 -21.01 -4.39
N LEU A 71 10.09 -20.63 -4.05
CA LEU A 71 10.56 -19.24 -4.10
C LEU A 71 11.67 -19.05 -5.13
N ARG A 72 11.59 -17.97 -5.90
CA ARG A 72 12.64 -17.53 -6.81
C ARG A 72 13.06 -16.10 -6.46
N VAL A 73 14.31 -15.95 -6.01
CA VAL A 73 14.92 -14.63 -5.70
C VAL A 73 15.83 -14.24 -6.86
N LEU A 74 15.58 -13.08 -7.46
CA LEU A 74 16.29 -12.57 -8.63
C LEU A 74 17.07 -11.28 -8.30
N PRO A 75 18.22 -11.06 -8.97
CA PRO A 75 18.90 -12.00 -9.84
C PRO A 75 19.41 -13.22 -9.06
N GLU A 76 19.54 -14.38 -9.71
CA GLU A 76 19.99 -15.63 -9.04
C GLU A 76 21.37 -15.52 -8.36
N LYS A 77 22.11 -14.44 -8.59
CA LYS A 77 23.41 -14.18 -7.96
C LYS A 77 23.33 -13.24 -6.75
N ALA A 78 22.13 -12.87 -6.30
CA ALA A 78 21.91 -12.09 -5.08
C ALA A 78 22.70 -12.69 -3.88
N THR A 79 23.41 -11.85 -3.12
CA THR A 79 24.30 -12.28 -2.01
C THR A 79 23.54 -12.61 -0.74
N ASN A 80 22.41 -11.94 -0.48
CA ASN A 80 21.49 -12.31 0.59
C ASN A 80 20.14 -12.74 0.00
N LYS A 81 19.93 -14.06 -0.06
CA LYS A 81 18.66 -14.67 -0.50
C LYS A 81 17.80 -15.14 0.65
N THR A 82 18.15 -14.77 1.88
CA THR A 82 17.33 -15.12 3.04
C THR A 82 15.96 -14.48 2.85
N VAL A 83 14.93 -15.32 2.87
CA VAL A 83 13.55 -14.85 2.77
C VAL A 83 12.97 -14.86 4.16
N ASP A 84 12.45 -13.70 4.57
CA ASP A 84 11.75 -13.53 5.84
C ASP A 84 10.24 -13.43 5.59
N TRP A 85 9.48 -14.12 6.44
CA TRP A 85 8.04 -14.27 6.32
C TRP A 85 7.32 -13.53 7.43
N THR A 86 6.25 -12.84 7.06
CA THR A 86 5.35 -12.14 7.98
C THR A 86 3.89 -12.42 7.61
N ILE A 87 3.00 -12.34 8.60
CA ILE A 87 1.54 -12.42 8.41
C ILE A 87 1.00 -10.99 8.29
N GLU A 88 0.24 -10.76 7.22
CA GLU A 88 -0.46 -9.51 6.93
C GLU A 88 -1.95 -9.80 6.69
N GLU A 89 -2.83 -8.81 6.89
CA GLU A 89 -4.28 -8.90 6.61
C GLU A 89 -4.98 -10.16 7.18
N LEU A 90 -4.67 -10.55 8.43
CA LEU A 90 -5.32 -11.68 9.09
C LEU A 90 -6.81 -11.41 9.37
N LYS A 91 -7.68 -12.29 8.88
CA LYS A 91 -9.13 -12.27 9.09
C LYS A 91 -9.60 -13.59 9.70
N CYS A 92 -10.37 -13.52 10.78
CA CYS A 92 -10.90 -14.69 11.47
C CYS A 92 -12.31 -15.01 10.98
N PHE A 93 -12.56 -16.25 10.56
CA PHE A 93 -13.89 -16.71 10.12
C PHE A 93 -14.66 -17.47 11.21
N ASP A 94 -14.19 -17.35 12.45
CA ASP A 94 -14.86 -17.82 13.66
C ASP A 94 -15.21 -16.62 14.54
N THR A 95 -16.48 -16.21 14.49
CA THR A 95 -16.99 -15.00 15.15
C THR A 95 -16.78 -15.04 16.67
N GLU A 96 -16.86 -16.20 17.32
CA GLU A 96 -16.70 -16.27 18.78
C GLU A 96 -15.24 -16.19 19.18
N TYR A 97 -14.37 -16.84 18.40
CA TYR A 97 -12.93 -16.73 18.59
C TYR A 97 -12.46 -15.29 18.40
N GLU A 98 -12.96 -14.63 17.35
CA GLU A 98 -12.69 -13.23 17.05
C GLU A 98 -13.13 -12.31 18.20
N GLN A 99 -14.37 -12.46 18.67
CA GLN A 99 -14.87 -11.70 19.82
C GLN A 99 -14.08 -11.96 21.11
N ALA A 100 -13.66 -13.20 21.35
CA ALA A 100 -12.82 -13.54 22.50
C ALA A 100 -11.44 -12.89 22.40
N TYR A 101 -10.86 -12.85 21.20
CA TYR A 101 -9.57 -12.21 20.93
C TYR A 101 -9.66 -10.67 21.06
N GLU A 102 -10.68 -10.04 20.50
CA GLU A 102 -10.95 -8.61 20.66
C GLU A 102 -11.18 -8.23 22.12
N TYR A 103 -11.95 -9.04 22.85
CA TYR A 103 -12.15 -8.84 24.28
C TYR A 103 -10.82 -8.92 25.04
N TYR A 104 -9.98 -9.92 24.73
CA TYR A 104 -8.65 -10.07 25.31
C TYR A 104 -7.75 -8.86 25.04
N ILE A 105 -7.66 -8.36 23.79
CA ILE A 105 -6.84 -7.19 23.45
C ILE A 105 -7.21 -5.98 24.32
N ASN A 106 -8.52 -5.78 24.57
CA ASN A 106 -9.03 -4.66 25.35
C ASN A 106 -8.96 -4.89 26.87
N HIS A 107 -8.71 -6.12 27.33
CA HIS A 107 -8.72 -6.51 28.75
C HIS A 107 -7.55 -7.44 29.12
N LYS A 108 -6.35 -7.17 28.58
CA LYS A 108 -5.17 -8.07 28.72
C LYS A 108 -4.81 -8.45 30.16
N ASP A 109 -5.14 -7.61 31.13
CA ASP A 109 -4.85 -7.83 32.56
C ASP A 109 -5.95 -8.61 33.31
N GLU A 110 -7.11 -8.87 32.69
CA GLU A 110 -8.30 -9.42 33.36
C GLU A 110 -8.68 -10.83 32.91
N VAL A 111 -8.21 -11.27 31.73
CA VAL A 111 -8.57 -12.56 31.13
C VAL A 111 -7.36 -13.38 30.71
N SER A 112 -7.57 -14.68 30.50
CA SER A 112 -6.55 -15.56 29.93
C SER A 112 -6.18 -15.10 28.52
N GLU A 113 -4.90 -15.29 28.17
CA GLU A 113 -4.38 -14.98 26.84
C GLU A 113 -5.19 -15.70 25.74
N VAL A 114 -5.66 -14.93 24.77
CA VAL A 114 -6.21 -15.40 23.51
C VAL A 114 -5.27 -14.92 22.41
N LYS A 115 -4.80 -15.84 21.56
CA LYS A 115 -3.87 -15.51 20.47
C LYS A 115 -4.63 -15.13 19.20
N PRO A 116 -3.97 -14.46 18.23
CA PRO A 116 -4.52 -14.32 16.89
C PRO A 116 -4.86 -15.67 16.24
N ALA A 117 -5.76 -15.66 15.26
CA ALA A 117 -6.20 -16.86 14.56
C ALA A 117 -5.05 -17.59 13.80
N ALA A 118 -4.00 -16.87 13.42
CA ALA A 118 -2.75 -17.42 12.90
C ALA A 118 -1.55 -16.63 13.45
N ILE A 119 -0.45 -17.32 13.76
CA ILE A 119 0.78 -16.70 14.26
C ILE A 119 2.03 -17.31 13.62
N MET A 120 3.06 -16.49 13.41
CA MET A 120 4.38 -16.95 12.98
C MET A 120 5.09 -17.65 14.15
N ILE A 121 5.73 -18.78 13.88
CA ILE A 121 6.46 -19.56 14.91
C ILE A 121 7.89 -19.89 14.50
N ASP A 122 8.80 -19.95 15.46
CA ASP A 122 10.19 -20.38 15.22
C ASP A 122 10.31 -21.91 15.04
N GLU A 123 11.54 -22.40 14.88
CA GLU A 123 11.82 -23.84 14.76
C GLU A 123 11.38 -24.66 15.99
N ASN A 124 11.24 -24.03 17.15
CA ASN A 124 10.84 -24.63 18.42
C ASN A 124 9.33 -24.52 18.70
N GLY A 125 8.57 -23.83 17.83
CA GLY A 125 7.15 -23.57 18.01
C GLY A 125 6.83 -22.40 18.93
N LEU A 126 7.78 -21.48 19.16
CA LEU A 126 7.56 -20.24 19.89
C LEU A 126 7.10 -19.14 18.95
N GLU A 127 6.16 -18.31 19.41
CA GLU A 127 5.66 -17.16 18.65
C GLU A 127 6.75 -16.12 18.39
N VAL A 128 6.84 -15.67 17.15
CA VAL A 128 7.78 -14.65 16.68
C VAL A 128 7.04 -13.70 15.73
N PRO A 129 7.47 -12.44 15.58
CA PRO A 129 6.84 -11.50 14.64
C PRO A 129 7.08 -11.87 13.18
N HIS A 130 8.20 -12.53 12.89
CA HIS A 130 8.61 -12.99 11.56
C HIS A 130 9.50 -14.23 11.68
N ASN A 131 9.63 -15.02 10.61
CA ASN A 131 10.59 -16.13 10.56
C ASN A 131 11.10 -16.41 9.14
N SER A 132 12.25 -17.07 9.03
CA SER A 132 12.81 -17.51 7.75
C SER A 132 12.36 -18.91 7.32
N THR A 133 11.54 -19.59 8.13
CA THR A 133 11.12 -20.97 7.88
C THR A 133 9.81 -21.05 7.11
N GLY A 134 8.96 -20.01 7.19
CA GLY A 134 7.61 -20.04 6.65
C GLY A 134 6.61 -20.82 7.50
N LYS A 135 6.98 -21.17 8.75
CA LYS A 135 6.10 -21.93 9.66
C LYS A 135 5.07 -21.04 10.34
N VAL A 136 3.83 -21.53 10.37
CA VAL A 136 2.68 -20.82 10.95
C VAL A 136 1.89 -21.78 11.83
N GLU A 137 1.49 -21.33 13.01
CA GLU A 137 0.49 -22.00 13.84
C GLU A 137 -0.89 -21.39 13.58
N ILE A 138 -1.84 -22.23 13.21
CA ILE A 138 -3.26 -21.93 12.98
C ILE A 138 -4.06 -22.33 14.22
N ARG A 139 -4.86 -21.39 14.72
CA ARG A 139 -5.71 -21.56 15.91
C ARG A 139 -7.18 -21.78 15.58
N THR A 140 -7.66 -21.14 14.52
CA THR A 140 -9.03 -21.28 14.02
C THR A 140 -9.07 -20.95 12.54
N TYR A 141 -10.26 -21.01 11.94
CA TYR A 141 -10.50 -20.72 10.54
C TYR A 141 -10.22 -19.25 10.23
N CYS A 142 -9.42 -19.01 9.22
CA CYS A 142 -8.96 -17.67 8.90
C CYS A 142 -8.47 -17.58 7.46
N SER A 143 -8.33 -16.35 6.97
CA SER A 143 -7.48 -16.04 5.83
C SER A 143 -6.43 -15.03 6.26
N PHE A 144 -5.26 -15.09 5.65
CA PHE A 144 -4.21 -14.09 5.84
C PHE A 144 -3.31 -14.07 4.61
N ILE A 145 -2.50 -13.03 4.48
CA ILE A 145 -1.47 -12.95 3.45
C ILE A 145 -0.12 -13.20 4.11
N LEU A 146 0.63 -14.15 3.54
CA LEU A 146 2.04 -14.31 3.86
C LEU A 146 2.86 -13.43 2.92
N LYS A 147 3.63 -12.54 3.52
CA LYS A 147 4.58 -11.67 2.83
C LYS A 147 5.98 -12.27 2.91
N ALA A 148 6.50 -12.69 1.76
CA ALA A 148 7.89 -13.11 1.57
C ALA A 148 8.75 -11.88 1.27
N SER A 149 9.83 -11.70 2.03
CA SER A 149 10.65 -10.49 1.97
C SER A 149 12.12 -10.83 1.76
N ALA A 150 12.75 -10.21 0.77
CA ALA A 150 14.19 -10.35 0.52
C ALA A 150 14.73 -9.05 -0.11
N GLY A 151 15.76 -8.43 0.49
CA GLY A 151 16.17 -7.09 0.08
C GLY A 151 15.02 -6.06 0.21
N VAL A 152 14.89 -5.10 -0.69
CA VAL A 152 13.74 -4.18 -0.68
C VAL A 152 12.51 -4.73 -1.43
N CYS A 153 12.49 -6.03 -1.72
CA CYS A 153 11.52 -6.67 -2.59
C CYS A 153 10.61 -7.63 -1.82
N PHE A 154 9.36 -7.73 -2.28
CA PHE A 154 8.30 -8.52 -1.64
C PHE A 154 7.52 -9.34 -2.65
N ALA A 155 7.05 -10.50 -2.19
CA ALA A 155 6.02 -11.28 -2.85
C ALA A 155 4.98 -11.67 -1.81
N TYR A 156 3.74 -11.85 -2.26
CA TYR A 156 2.60 -12.12 -1.40
C TYR A 156 1.94 -13.41 -1.85
N VAL A 157 1.56 -14.25 -0.89
CA VAL A 157 0.66 -15.38 -1.12
C VAL A 157 -0.44 -15.36 -0.08
N LYS A 158 -1.68 -15.39 -0.54
CA LYS A 158 -2.82 -15.51 0.36
C LYS A 158 -2.96 -16.96 0.81
N VAL A 159 -3.14 -17.15 2.11
CA VAL A 159 -3.44 -18.44 2.71
C VAL A 159 -4.87 -18.42 3.22
N GLU A 160 -5.62 -19.47 2.87
CA GLU A 160 -6.99 -19.65 3.31
C GLU A 160 -7.16 -20.97 4.06
N VAL A 161 -7.55 -20.87 5.33
CA VAL A 161 -7.78 -22.00 6.22
C VAL A 161 -9.27 -22.32 6.25
N VAL A 162 -9.63 -23.48 5.68
CA VAL A 162 -11.01 -23.93 5.48
C VAL A 162 -11.37 -25.10 6.38
N GLY A 163 -12.63 -25.17 6.80
CA GLY A 163 -13.20 -26.36 7.44
C GLY A 163 -14.53 -26.72 6.80
N PHE A 164 -14.64 -27.95 6.31
CA PHE A 164 -15.89 -28.39 5.67
C PHE A 164 -16.88 -28.97 6.69
N ASP A 165 -16.41 -29.38 7.85
CA ASP A 165 -17.24 -29.92 8.92
C ASP A 165 -17.80 -28.81 9.78
N VAL A 166 -19.12 -28.82 10.00
CA VAL A 166 -19.75 -27.91 10.96
C VAL A 166 -19.34 -28.30 12.37
N GLU A 167 -18.80 -27.32 13.10
CA GLU A 167 -18.46 -27.45 14.52
C GLU A 167 -19.48 -26.73 15.41
N LYS A 168 -20.12 -25.68 14.88
CA LYS A 168 -21.13 -24.91 15.61
C LYS A 168 -22.26 -24.41 14.70
N VAL A 169 -23.44 -24.28 15.31
CA VAL A 169 -24.65 -23.72 14.70
C VAL A 169 -25.21 -22.60 15.58
N VAL A 170 -25.46 -21.43 15.00
CA VAL A 170 -26.16 -20.31 15.66
C VAL A 170 -27.42 -19.98 14.87
N VAL A 171 -28.56 -19.90 15.57
CA VAL A 171 -29.86 -19.56 14.99
C VAL A 171 -30.20 -18.12 15.34
N LYS A 172 -30.66 -17.35 14.34
CA LYS A 172 -31.12 -15.96 14.49
C LYS A 172 -32.41 -15.72 13.72
N THR A 173 -33.17 -14.70 14.08
CA THR A 173 -34.30 -14.20 13.27
C THR A 173 -33.77 -13.30 12.15
N THR A 174 -34.48 -13.24 11.01
CA THR A 174 -34.14 -12.32 9.91
C THR A 174 -34.46 -10.85 10.23
N VAL A 175 -35.34 -10.62 11.19
CA VAL A 175 -35.73 -9.32 11.72
C VAL A 175 -35.77 -9.40 13.24
N GLU A 176 -35.39 -8.34 13.96
CA GLU A 176 -35.56 -8.31 15.41
C GLU A 176 -37.05 -8.26 15.73
N VAL A 177 -37.52 -9.24 16.50
CA VAL A 177 -38.91 -9.32 16.97
C VAL A 177 -38.89 -9.59 18.45
N GLU A 178 -39.45 -8.68 19.25
CA GLU A 178 -39.55 -8.88 20.71
C GLU A 178 -40.55 -9.99 21.05
N ASN A 179 -41.75 -9.94 20.46
CA ASN A 179 -42.83 -10.92 20.65
C ASN A 179 -43.61 -11.13 19.35
N LEU A 180 -44.11 -12.34 19.14
CA LEU A 180 -45.07 -12.66 18.08
C LEU A 180 -46.50 -12.68 18.62
N THR A 181 -47.48 -12.31 17.82
CA THR A 181 -48.89 -12.60 18.08
C THR A 181 -49.34 -13.84 17.30
N ILE A 182 -50.47 -14.44 17.68
CA ILE A 182 -51.01 -15.64 17.00
C ILE A 182 -51.16 -15.36 15.49
N ASN A 183 -50.76 -16.32 14.65
CA ASN A 183 -50.62 -16.25 13.19
C ASN A 183 -49.46 -15.41 12.66
N ASP A 184 -48.72 -14.69 13.50
CA ASP A 184 -47.50 -14.05 13.02
C ASP A 184 -46.48 -15.12 12.61
N THR A 185 -45.69 -14.76 11.61
CA THR A 185 -44.65 -15.61 11.05
C THR A 185 -43.32 -14.88 11.07
N VAL A 186 -42.26 -15.60 11.40
CA VAL A 186 -40.89 -15.09 11.33
C VAL A 186 -39.99 -16.16 10.74
N ARG A 187 -39.08 -15.75 9.88
CA ARG A 187 -38.08 -16.64 9.31
C ARG A 187 -36.84 -16.65 10.20
N LEU A 188 -36.34 -17.84 10.46
CA LEU A 188 -35.05 -18.07 11.10
C LEU A 188 -33.98 -18.36 10.05
N VAL A 189 -32.75 -17.98 10.39
CA VAL A 189 -31.53 -18.30 9.63
C VAL A 189 -30.54 -19.02 10.55
N ALA A 190 -29.77 -19.94 9.97
CA ALA A 190 -28.73 -20.67 10.66
C ALA A 190 -27.37 -20.29 10.09
N ASN A 191 -26.45 -19.87 10.97
CA ASN A 191 -25.06 -19.60 10.65
C ASN A 191 -24.20 -20.75 11.18
N TYR A 192 -23.17 -21.13 10.43
CA TYR A 192 -22.28 -22.23 10.75
C TYR A 192 -20.88 -21.72 11.06
N THR A 193 -20.21 -22.35 12.02
CA THR A 193 -18.76 -22.23 12.21
C THR A 193 -18.12 -23.57 11.85
N PRO A 194 -17.14 -23.57 10.94
CA PRO A 194 -16.69 -22.44 10.13
C PRO A 194 -17.73 -22.01 9.09
N ILE A 195 -17.60 -20.79 8.57
CA ILE A 195 -18.57 -20.19 7.65
C ILE A 195 -18.72 -20.94 6.32
N ASP A 196 -17.68 -21.67 5.91
CA ASP A 196 -17.62 -22.49 4.71
C ASP A 196 -18.03 -23.97 4.93
N SER A 197 -18.61 -24.27 6.11
CA SER A 197 -19.18 -25.58 6.42
C SER A 197 -20.11 -26.09 5.32
N LYS A 198 -19.94 -27.35 4.94
CA LYS A 198 -20.83 -28.05 4.03
C LYS A 198 -21.87 -28.82 4.84
N VAL A 199 -23.14 -28.49 4.66
CA VAL A 199 -24.23 -29.15 5.37
C VAL A 199 -25.16 -29.75 4.33
N THR A 200 -25.31 -31.07 4.26
CA THR A 200 -26.29 -31.72 3.36
C THR A 200 -27.61 -31.99 4.05
N TYR A 201 -27.59 -32.49 5.28
CA TYR A 201 -28.79 -32.82 6.06
C TYR A 201 -29.00 -31.83 7.21
N PHE A 202 -30.25 -31.43 7.43
CA PHE A 202 -30.59 -30.50 8.48
C PHE A 202 -32.03 -30.69 8.93
N ALA A 203 -32.37 -30.21 10.13
CA ALA A 203 -33.73 -30.22 10.63
C ALA A 203 -33.98 -29.08 11.60
N TRP A 204 -35.12 -28.42 11.44
CA TRP A 204 -35.67 -27.50 12.42
C TRP A 204 -36.60 -28.23 13.39
N MET A 205 -36.58 -27.84 14.65
CA MET A 205 -37.36 -28.47 15.71
C MET A 205 -37.96 -27.41 16.63
N SER A 206 -39.20 -27.63 17.09
CA SER A 206 -39.82 -26.89 18.18
C SER A 206 -40.03 -27.82 19.37
N ASP A 207 -39.66 -27.38 20.58
CA ASP A 207 -39.97 -28.13 21.79
C ASP A 207 -41.46 -28.09 22.18
N ASN A 208 -42.22 -27.16 21.59
CA ASN A 208 -43.63 -26.93 21.90
C ASN A 208 -44.41 -26.43 20.66
N GLU A 209 -44.72 -27.37 19.76
CA GLU A 209 -45.50 -27.11 18.54
C GLU A 209 -46.90 -26.54 18.78
N ALA A 210 -47.48 -26.71 19.98
CA ALA A 210 -48.76 -26.12 20.33
C ALA A 210 -48.67 -24.58 20.52
N VAL A 211 -47.49 -24.06 20.88
CA VAL A 211 -47.22 -22.62 21.00
C VAL A 211 -46.72 -22.08 19.68
N ALA A 212 -45.69 -22.70 19.08
CA ALA A 212 -45.17 -22.31 17.77
C ALA A 212 -44.56 -23.51 17.03
N THR A 213 -44.84 -23.63 15.73
CA THR A 213 -44.23 -24.64 14.85
C THR A 213 -43.14 -24.00 14.00
N VAL A 214 -42.13 -24.75 13.60
CA VAL A 214 -41.14 -24.34 12.60
C VAL A 214 -41.18 -25.29 11.40
N ASP A 215 -41.20 -24.76 10.18
CA ASP A 215 -41.20 -25.57 8.96
C ASP A 215 -39.79 -25.89 8.43
N GLU A 216 -39.71 -26.68 7.37
CA GLU A 216 -38.44 -27.09 6.75
C GLU A 216 -37.64 -25.92 6.16
N ASN A 217 -38.28 -24.77 5.90
CA ASN A 217 -37.61 -23.56 5.43
C ASN A 217 -37.19 -22.64 6.60
N GLY A 218 -37.39 -23.06 7.85
CA GLY A 218 -37.07 -22.29 9.04
C GLY A 218 -38.09 -21.20 9.37
N VAL A 219 -39.31 -21.24 8.82
CA VAL A 219 -40.35 -20.28 9.19
C VAL A 219 -41.10 -20.77 10.41
N VAL A 220 -41.09 -19.95 11.45
CA VAL A 220 -41.86 -20.14 12.67
C VAL A 220 -43.26 -19.55 12.47
N THR A 221 -44.29 -20.30 12.83
CA THR A 221 -45.69 -19.84 12.89
C THR A 221 -46.18 -19.91 14.32
N ALA A 222 -46.66 -18.78 14.85
CA ALA A 222 -47.21 -18.68 16.20
C ALA A 222 -48.67 -19.19 16.25
N HIS A 223 -48.99 -20.07 17.20
CA HIS A 223 -50.30 -20.71 17.34
C HIS A 223 -51.04 -20.32 18.62
N SER A 224 -50.33 -20.22 19.76
CA SER A 224 -50.95 -19.90 21.04
C SER A 224 -49.99 -19.20 22.00
N VAL A 225 -50.56 -18.46 22.97
CA VAL A 225 -49.78 -17.71 23.97
C VAL A 225 -48.87 -18.62 24.78
N GLY A 226 -47.59 -18.26 24.87
CA GLY A 226 -46.58 -19.01 25.61
C GLY A 226 -45.19 -18.81 25.06
N THR A 227 -44.28 -19.73 25.39
CA THR A 227 -42.92 -19.76 24.84
C THR A 227 -42.63 -21.13 24.25
N ALA A 228 -41.97 -21.15 23.09
CA ALA A 228 -41.44 -22.34 22.44
C ALA A 228 -39.95 -22.12 22.13
N ASN A 229 -39.13 -23.13 22.35
CA ASN A 229 -37.72 -23.09 21.95
C ASN A 229 -37.55 -23.77 20.60
N ILE A 230 -36.90 -23.05 19.68
CA ILE A 230 -36.59 -23.54 18.35
C ILE A 230 -35.12 -23.93 18.27
N THR A 231 -34.82 -25.13 17.77
CA THR A 231 -33.44 -25.61 17.52
C THR A 231 -33.24 -25.99 16.06
N HIS A 232 -31.98 -25.94 15.60
CA HIS A 232 -31.55 -26.40 14.28
C HIS A 232 -30.46 -27.45 14.41
N LYS A 233 -30.57 -28.52 13.63
CA LYS A 233 -29.55 -29.56 13.48
C LYS A 233 -28.90 -29.47 12.12
N ALA A 234 -27.59 -29.60 12.05
CA ALA A 234 -26.80 -29.62 10.83
C ALA A 234 -25.88 -30.85 10.81
N SER A 235 -25.79 -31.55 9.67
CA SER A 235 -24.89 -32.69 9.51
C SER A 235 -23.42 -32.28 9.49
N ILE A 236 -22.57 -33.14 10.05
CA ILE A 236 -21.11 -33.07 9.91
C ILE A 236 -20.74 -33.72 8.58
N TYR A 237 -20.20 -32.93 7.63
CA TYR A 237 -19.94 -33.35 6.25
C TYR A 237 -19.12 -34.65 6.15
N SER A 238 -18.03 -34.75 6.91
CA SER A 238 -17.15 -35.93 6.91
C SER A 238 -17.82 -37.22 7.40
N SER A 239 -18.97 -37.11 8.08
CA SER A 239 -19.75 -38.26 8.55
C SER A 239 -20.89 -38.67 7.62
N GLU A 240 -21.12 -37.95 6.53
CA GLU A 240 -22.26 -38.21 5.64
C GLU A 240 -22.12 -39.53 4.86
N GLU A 241 -20.90 -40.03 4.72
CA GLU A 241 -20.62 -41.35 4.14
C GLU A 241 -20.61 -42.49 5.17
N ASP A 242 -20.72 -42.19 6.46
CA ASP A 242 -20.74 -43.18 7.55
C ASP A 242 -22.10 -43.91 7.63
N ASP A 243 -22.12 -45.07 8.28
CA ASP A 243 -23.37 -45.82 8.59
C ASP A 243 -24.38 -44.99 9.41
N ALA A 244 -23.91 -43.95 10.11
CA ALA A 244 -24.74 -43.02 10.87
C ALA A 244 -24.18 -41.59 10.80
N VAL A 245 -24.91 -40.72 10.09
CA VAL A 245 -24.61 -39.29 9.99
C VAL A 245 -24.64 -38.64 11.38
N ARG A 246 -23.60 -37.90 11.70
CA ARG A 246 -23.47 -37.12 12.95
C ARG A 246 -23.98 -35.70 12.74
N TYR A 247 -24.49 -35.08 13.80
CA TYR A 247 -25.10 -33.76 13.76
C TYR A 247 -24.58 -32.85 14.87
N ILE A 248 -24.48 -31.55 14.57
CA ILE A 248 -24.37 -30.47 15.55
C ILE A 248 -25.74 -29.82 15.71
N GLU A 249 -26.15 -29.61 16.96
CA GLU A 249 -27.41 -28.96 17.31
C GLU A 249 -27.14 -27.56 17.88
N SER A 250 -27.95 -26.57 17.46
CA SER A 250 -27.84 -25.19 17.94
C SER A 250 -28.26 -25.06 19.41
N ALA A 251 -27.83 -23.98 20.06
CA ALA A 251 -28.51 -23.53 21.26
C ALA A 251 -29.99 -23.22 20.94
N PRO A 252 -30.93 -23.43 21.90
CA PRO A 252 -32.33 -23.11 21.71
C PRO A 252 -32.56 -21.60 21.60
N LEU A 253 -33.29 -21.17 20.56
CA LEU A 253 -33.81 -19.81 20.43
C LEU A 253 -35.24 -19.76 20.98
N ALA A 254 -35.46 -18.99 22.04
CA ALA A 254 -36.79 -18.83 22.63
C ALA A 254 -37.66 -17.88 21.78
N ILE A 255 -38.85 -18.35 21.39
CA ILE A 255 -39.89 -17.57 20.72
C ILE A 255 -41.05 -17.38 21.70
N THR A 256 -41.34 -16.12 22.03
CA THR A 256 -42.47 -15.75 22.89
C THR A 256 -43.65 -15.31 22.04
N VAL A 257 -44.81 -15.91 22.31
CA VAL A 257 -46.08 -15.60 21.67
C VAL A 257 -47.01 -14.95 22.68
N GLU A 258 -47.53 -13.78 22.33
CA GLU A 258 -48.49 -13.02 23.12
C GLU A 258 -49.87 -13.00 22.44
N ALA A 259 -50.88 -12.60 23.20
CA ALA A 259 -52.22 -12.43 22.64
C ALA A 259 -52.26 -11.15 21.79
N GLY A 260 -52.82 -11.24 20.58
CA GLY A 260 -53.23 -10.07 19.81
C GLY A 260 -54.61 -9.57 20.26
N ALA A 261 -55.26 -8.77 19.41
CA ALA A 261 -56.63 -8.33 19.63
C ALA A 261 -57.63 -9.51 19.74
N SER A 262 -57.36 -10.60 19.01
CA SER A 262 -58.06 -11.88 19.06
C SER A 262 -57.23 -12.94 19.80
N THR A 263 -57.90 -13.75 20.62
CA THR A 263 -57.28 -14.92 21.27
C THR A 263 -57.12 -16.12 20.34
N LEU A 264 -57.63 -16.06 19.11
CA LEU A 264 -57.60 -17.14 18.12
C LEU A 264 -56.81 -16.78 16.86
N TYR A 265 -56.83 -15.51 16.46
CA TYR A 265 -56.28 -15.06 15.18
C TYR A 265 -55.27 -13.91 15.32
N GLY A 266 -54.81 -13.61 16.53
CA GLY A 266 -53.90 -12.50 16.79
C GLY A 266 -54.53 -11.18 16.38
N ASN A 267 -53.90 -10.45 15.46
CA ASN A 267 -54.38 -9.13 15.03
C ASN A 267 -55.15 -9.15 13.71
N SER A 268 -55.20 -10.27 12.98
CA SER A 268 -55.99 -10.33 11.75
C SER A 268 -56.40 -11.74 11.32
N VAL A 269 -57.48 -11.81 10.54
CA VAL A 269 -57.94 -13.07 9.93
C VAL A 269 -58.36 -12.83 8.48
N THR A 270 -58.06 -13.78 7.61
CA THR A 270 -58.60 -13.80 6.25
C THR A 270 -59.70 -14.86 6.17
N THR A 271 -60.87 -14.53 5.63
CA THR A 271 -61.99 -15.49 5.53
C THR A 271 -62.93 -15.24 4.36
N SER A 272 -63.55 -16.30 3.85
CA SER A 272 -64.59 -16.24 2.83
C SER A 272 -66.00 -16.02 3.39
N LYS A 273 -66.15 -16.11 4.72
CA LYS A 273 -67.42 -15.83 5.39
C LYS A 273 -67.76 -14.34 5.33
N ILE A 274 -69.04 -14.06 5.11
CA ILE A 274 -69.62 -12.70 5.11
C ILE A 274 -70.36 -12.42 6.42
N LEU A 275 -70.85 -13.47 7.09
CA LEU A 275 -71.54 -13.41 8.37
C LEU A 275 -70.67 -14.10 9.42
N LEU A 276 -70.29 -13.34 10.45
CA LEU A 276 -69.38 -13.72 11.53
C LEU A 276 -69.94 -13.27 12.88
N SER A 277 -69.36 -13.74 13.97
CA SER A 277 -69.62 -13.32 15.35
C SER A 277 -68.33 -12.90 16.03
N LEU A 278 -68.40 -11.97 17.00
CA LEU A 278 -67.18 -11.56 17.71
C LEU A 278 -66.58 -12.74 18.49
N ALA A 279 -67.44 -13.60 19.03
CA ALA A 279 -67.04 -14.84 19.68
C ALA A 279 -66.30 -15.82 18.75
N GLU A 280 -66.76 -16.03 17.51
CA GLU A 280 -66.04 -16.93 16.57
C GLU A 280 -64.71 -16.35 16.11
N LEU A 281 -64.56 -15.03 16.17
CA LEU A 281 -63.30 -14.33 15.92
C LEU A 281 -62.38 -14.30 17.15
N GLY A 282 -62.80 -14.85 18.30
CA GLY A 282 -62.01 -14.80 19.53
C GLY A 282 -61.83 -13.38 20.09
N LEU A 283 -62.76 -12.47 19.76
CA LEU A 283 -62.74 -11.08 20.22
C LEU A 283 -63.61 -10.94 21.48
N ALA A 284 -63.14 -10.12 22.43
CA ALA A 284 -63.94 -9.77 23.61
C ALA A 284 -65.09 -8.82 23.23
N ASP A 285 -66.15 -8.76 24.04
CA ASP A 285 -67.26 -7.82 23.84
C ASP A 285 -66.77 -6.35 23.73
N GLY A 286 -67.42 -5.56 22.86
CA GLY A 286 -67.20 -4.11 22.75
C GLY A 286 -66.19 -3.66 21.69
N PHE A 287 -65.84 -4.51 20.71
CA PHE A 287 -65.20 -4.05 19.47
C PHE A 287 -66.22 -3.33 18.58
N GLU A 288 -65.82 -2.19 18.03
CA GLU A 288 -66.63 -1.39 17.12
C GLU A 288 -66.03 -1.40 15.71
N VAL A 289 -66.87 -1.33 14.67
CA VAL A 289 -66.40 -1.25 13.29
C VAL A 289 -65.86 0.14 13.01
N VAL A 290 -64.59 0.20 12.61
CA VAL A 290 -63.96 1.41 12.08
C VAL A 290 -64.31 1.57 10.59
N SER A 291 -64.24 0.48 9.82
CA SER A 291 -64.55 0.46 8.38
C SER A 291 -64.92 -0.94 7.88
N GLY A 292 -65.58 -1.01 6.72
CA GLY A 292 -65.71 -2.23 5.91
C GLY A 292 -66.71 -3.29 6.37
N GLY A 293 -67.48 -3.03 7.42
CA GLY A 293 -68.50 -3.95 7.92
C GLY A 293 -69.58 -3.28 8.75
N THR A 294 -70.48 -4.09 9.28
CA THR A 294 -71.53 -3.67 10.23
C THR A 294 -71.65 -4.68 11.36
N VAL A 295 -71.68 -4.22 12.61
CA VAL A 295 -71.91 -5.07 13.79
C VAL A 295 -73.25 -4.72 14.41
N ILE A 296 -74.12 -5.72 14.59
CA ILE A 296 -75.40 -5.61 15.28
C ILE A 296 -75.46 -6.68 16.37
N GLY A 297 -75.33 -6.26 17.64
CA GLY A 297 -75.19 -7.20 18.74
C GLY A 297 -73.84 -7.91 18.67
N ASP A 298 -73.85 -9.24 18.56
CA ASP A 298 -72.65 -10.07 18.40
C ASP A 298 -72.39 -10.44 16.93
N GLU A 299 -73.29 -10.11 16.00
CA GLU A 299 -73.19 -10.50 14.59
C GLU A 299 -72.51 -9.41 13.76
N LEU A 300 -71.39 -9.77 13.13
CA LEU A 300 -70.64 -8.97 12.17
C LEU A 300 -71.02 -9.39 10.74
N THR A 301 -71.45 -8.42 9.93
CA THR A 301 -71.55 -8.56 8.47
C THR A 301 -70.39 -7.84 7.80
N VAL A 302 -69.59 -8.57 7.03
CA VAL A 302 -68.53 -8.04 6.17
C VAL A 302 -69.18 -7.37 4.95
N THR A 303 -68.86 -6.11 4.67
CA THR A 303 -69.45 -5.37 3.55
C THR A 303 -68.43 -4.96 2.49
N ASP A 304 -67.15 -4.84 2.88
CA ASP A 304 -66.03 -4.53 1.98
C ASP A 304 -64.94 -5.61 2.06
N GLU A 305 -63.93 -5.53 1.19
CA GLU A 305 -62.80 -6.46 1.15
C GLU A 305 -61.96 -6.48 2.43
N THR A 306 -61.94 -5.38 3.18
CA THR A 306 -61.22 -5.28 4.46
C THR A 306 -62.11 -4.63 5.51
N VAL A 307 -62.34 -5.33 6.63
CA VAL A 307 -63.01 -4.81 7.81
C VAL A 307 -61.97 -4.50 8.88
N VAL A 308 -62.08 -3.34 9.52
CA VAL A 308 -61.24 -3.00 10.67
C VAL A 308 -62.15 -2.83 11.88
N LEU A 309 -61.86 -3.60 12.94
CA LEU A 309 -62.52 -3.51 14.24
C LEU A 309 -61.54 -2.92 15.24
N ARG A 310 -62.04 -2.12 16.19
CA ARG A 310 -61.20 -1.53 17.24
C ARG A 310 -61.86 -1.54 18.61
N LYS A 311 -61.04 -1.73 19.66
CA LYS A 311 -61.42 -1.56 21.06
C LYS A 311 -60.26 -0.95 21.85
N GLY A 312 -60.38 0.33 22.21
CA GLY A 312 -59.26 1.08 22.79
C GLY A 312 -58.09 1.12 21.79
N ASP A 313 -56.92 0.64 22.21
CA ASP A 313 -55.72 0.56 21.37
C ASP A 313 -55.62 -0.76 20.58
N ALA A 314 -56.48 -1.75 20.85
CA ALA A 314 -56.48 -3.03 20.14
C ALA A 314 -57.23 -2.92 18.81
N GLU A 315 -56.55 -3.24 17.71
CA GLU A 315 -57.10 -3.28 16.35
C GLU A 315 -57.12 -4.73 15.83
N PHE A 316 -58.21 -5.11 15.17
CA PHE A 316 -58.34 -6.40 14.52
C PHE A 316 -58.81 -6.23 13.07
N VAL A 317 -58.08 -6.82 12.13
CA VAL A 317 -58.34 -6.68 10.69
C VAL A 317 -58.90 -7.97 10.12
N ILE A 318 -60.02 -7.89 9.39
CA ILE A 318 -60.61 -9.03 8.67
C ILE A 318 -60.46 -8.76 7.18
N ARG A 319 -59.89 -9.72 6.46
CA ARG A 319 -59.75 -9.65 5.00
C ARG A 319 -60.69 -10.65 4.34
N HIS A 320 -61.56 -10.19 3.45
CA HIS A 320 -62.46 -11.07 2.72
C HIS A 320 -61.72 -11.74 1.56
N CYS A 321 -61.87 -13.06 1.40
CA CYS A 321 -61.37 -13.81 0.26
C CYS A 321 -62.49 -14.56 -0.46
N GLU A 322 -62.27 -14.96 -1.71
CA GLU A 322 -63.23 -15.79 -2.42
C GLU A 322 -63.35 -17.19 -1.78
N ALA A 323 -64.55 -17.77 -1.81
CA ALA A 323 -64.76 -19.14 -1.34
C ALA A 323 -63.93 -20.13 -2.18
N GLY A 324 -63.17 -20.99 -1.49
CA GLY A 324 -62.26 -21.95 -2.12
C GLY A 324 -60.98 -21.35 -2.70
N ALA A 325 -60.68 -20.07 -2.42
CA ALA A 325 -59.39 -19.49 -2.77
C ALA A 325 -58.25 -20.18 -2.01
N ILE A 326 -57.13 -20.38 -2.69
CA ILE A 326 -55.91 -20.93 -2.14
C ILE A 326 -54.84 -19.85 -2.09
N ALA A 327 -53.86 -20.01 -1.21
CA ALA A 327 -52.69 -19.16 -1.11
C ALA A 327 -51.43 -20.04 -0.98
N ILE A 328 -50.28 -19.50 -1.34
CA ILE A 328 -48.99 -20.08 -0.96
C ILE A 328 -48.69 -19.61 0.47
N LYS A 329 -48.47 -20.56 1.37
CA LYS A 329 -48.21 -20.29 2.79
C LYS A 329 -46.93 -19.47 2.93
N ASN A 330 -46.99 -18.40 3.71
CA ASN A 330 -45.87 -17.49 3.99
C ASN A 330 -45.28 -16.83 2.73
N ALA A 331 -46.06 -16.70 1.65
CA ALA A 331 -45.57 -16.17 0.38
C ALA A 331 -44.90 -14.81 0.54
N GLU A 332 -45.42 -13.96 1.43
CA GLU A 332 -44.84 -12.68 1.78
C GLU A 332 -43.35 -12.81 2.16
N LEU A 333 -42.93 -13.83 2.91
CA LEU A 333 -41.54 -14.00 3.33
C LEU A 333 -40.57 -14.39 2.20
N TYR A 334 -41.08 -14.79 1.03
CA TYR A 334 -40.28 -15.31 -0.08
C TYR A 334 -40.46 -14.56 -1.39
N ASP A 335 -41.54 -13.78 -1.51
CA ASP A 335 -41.87 -13.12 -2.76
C ASP A 335 -40.81 -12.08 -3.15
N ASN A 336 -40.60 -11.94 -4.45
CA ASN A 336 -39.62 -11.03 -5.03
C ASN A 336 -40.07 -9.56 -4.92
N ARG A 337 -39.99 -9.00 -3.71
CA ARG A 337 -40.44 -7.64 -3.40
C ARG A 337 -39.33 -6.62 -3.60
N ASP A 338 -39.70 -5.46 -4.14
CA ASP A 338 -38.80 -4.30 -4.35
C ASP A 338 -38.80 -3.37 -3.11
N ASP A 339 -38.80 -3.96 -1.91
CA ASP A 339 -38.91 -3.25 -0.62
C ASP A 339 -37.60 -3.27 0.20
N GLY A 340 -36.50 -3.74 -0.40
CA GLY A 340 -35.18 -3.81 0.23
C GLY A 340 -34.96 -5.05 1.12
N ASN A 341 -35.96 -5.93 1.27
CA ASN A 341 -35.88 -7.16 2.06
C ASN A 341 -36.16 -8.41 1.20
N GLN A 342 -35.57 -8.42 0.01
CA GLN A 342 -35.80 -9.42 -1.03
C GLN A 342 -35.26 -10.80 -0.61
N PHE A 343 -36.12 -11.81 -0.62
CA PHE A 343 -35.67 -13.19 -0.45
C PHE A 343 -34.94 -13.68 -1.70
N ILE A 344 -33.76 -14.28 -1.48
CA ILE A 344 -32.96 -14.89 -2.52
C ILE A 344 -32.88 -16.39 -2.28
N LEU A 345 -33.35 -17.16 -3.25
CA LEU A 345 -33.22 -18.60 -3.25
C LEU A 345 -31.83 -18.99 -3.79
N GLU A 346 -31.03 -19.65 -2.97
CA GLU A 346 -29.67 -20.08 -3.33
C GLU A 346 -29.72 -21.17 -4.42
N SER A 347 -29.05 -20.92 -5.55
CA SER A 347 -28.89 -21.91 -6.62
C SER A 347 -28.04 -23.08 -6.15
N GLY A 348 -28.40 -24.31 -6.55
CA GLY A 348 -27.69 -25.52 -6.12
C GLY A 348 -27.85 -25.86 -4.64
N ALA A 349 -28.66 -25.10 -3.90
CA ALA A 349 -28.97 -25.37 -2.50
C ALA A 349 -29.99 -26.50 -2.35
N LYS A 350 -30.30 -26.77 -1.08
CA LYS A 350 -31.25 -27.80 -0.67
C LYS A 350 -32.67 -27.49 -1.18
N PRO A 351 -33.55 -28.51 -1.27
CA PRO A 351 -34.90 -28.29 -1.73
C PRO A 351 -35.63 -27.26 -0.86
N PHE A 352 -36.31 -26.33 -1.51
CA PHE A 352 -37.12 -25.30 -0.87
C PHE A 352 -38.59 -25.70 -0.98
N ASN A 353 -39.30 -25.85 0.14
CA ASN A 353 -40.63 -26.45 0.12
C ASN A 353 -41.72 -25.38 0.16
N LEU A 354 -42.58 -25.34 -0.87
CA LEU A 354 -43.78 -24.51 -0.87
C LEU A 354 -44.99 -25.33 -0.43
N GLN A 355 -45.84 -24.71 0.39
CA GLN A 355 -47.11 -25.31 0.82
C GLN A 355 -48.27 -24.46 0.31
N ALA A 356 -49.25 -25.10 -0.34
CA ALA A 356 -50.52 -24.45 -0.63
C ALA A 356 -51.47 -24.65 0.56
N VAL A 357 -52.17 -23.57 0.94
CA VAL A 357 -53.16 -23.55 2.03
C VAL A 357 -54.45 -22.89 1.53
N TRP A 358 -55.56 -23.09 2.26
CA TRP A 358 -56.72 -22.25 2.04
C TRP A 358 -56.38 -20.80 2.40
N GLN A 359 -56.82 -19.86 1.58
CA GLN A 359 -56.71 -18.44 1.93
C GLN A 359 -57.64 -18.10 3.10
N ASP A 360 -58.75 -18.84 3.25
CA ASP A 360 -59.64 -18.77 4.40
C ASP A 360 -59.02 -19.44 5.63
N MET A 361 -58.53 -18.64 6.57
CA MET A 361 -57.89 -19.08 7.81
C MET A 361 -58.87 -19.77 8.76
N MET A 362 -60.19 -19.66 8.54
CA MET A 362 -61.18 -20.41 9.32
C MET A 362 -61.39 -21.83 8.80
N GLN A 363 -60.69 -22.22 7.72
CA GLN A 363 -60.72 -23.57 7.16
C GLN A 363 -59.42 -24.32 7.50
N ASP A 364 -59.53 -25.33 8.36
CA ASP A 364 -58.40 -26.10 8.88
C ASP A 364 -58.09 -27.38 8.08
N ALA A 365 -58.90 -27.70 7.07
CA ALA A 365 -58.73 -28.90 6.25
C ALA A 365 -57.50 -28.79 5.33
N ALA A 366 -56.60 -29.78 5.39
CA ALA A 366 -55.45 -29.85 4.49
C ALA A 366 -55.86 -29.93 3.01
N LEU A 367 -55.12 -29.26 2.13
CA LEU A 367 -55.30 -29.36 0.68
C LEU A 367 -54.77 -30.70 0.15
N THR A 368 -55.53 -31.33 -0.74
CA THR A 368 -55.11 -32.53 -1.46
C THR A 368 -55.35 -32.38 -2.95
N GLY A 369 -54.41 -32.82 -3.79
CA GLY A 369 -54.55 -32.77 -5.25
C GLY A 369 -54.19 -31.43 -5.89
N VAL A 370 -53.35 -30.61 -5.23
CA VAL A 370 -52.83 -29.36 -5.79
C VAL A 370 -51.88 -29.69 -6.96
N SER A 371 -52.01 -29.01 -8.08
CA SER A 371 -51.07 -29.11 -9.20
C SER A 371 -50.11 -27.93 -9.21
N TRP A 372 -48.81 -28.20 -9.32
CA TRP A 372 -47.75 -27.20 -9.32
C TRP A 372 -47.10 -27.06 -10.69
N THR A 373 -46.73 -25.83 -11.07
CA THR A 373 -46.02 -25.54 -12.31
C THR A 373 -44.94 -24.48 -12.10
N SER A 374 -43.85 -24.56 -12.88
CA SER A 374 -42.79 -23.55 -12.94
C SER A 374 -42.83 -22.83 -14.30
N SER A 375 -42.69 -21.51 -14.30
CA SER A 375 -42.62 -20.72 -15.53
C SER A 375 -41.34 -20.95 -16.33
N ASN A 376 -40.24 -21.37 -15.67
CA ASN A 376 -38.96 -21.68 -16.31
C ASN A 376 -38.19 -22.77 -15.55
N THR A 377 -38.25 -23.99 -16.08
CA THR A 377 -37.61 -25.18 -15.48
C THR A 377 -36.08 -25.20 -15.57
N ARG A 378 -35.47 -24.25 -16.29
CA ARG A 378 -34.02 -24.04 -16.28
C ARG A 378 -33.55 -23.25 -15.06
N ILE A 379 -34.42 -22.42 -14.47
CA ILE A 379 -34.13 -21.62 -13.28
C ILE A 379 -34.52 -22.41 -12.03
N ALA A 380 -35.76 -22.93 -11.97
CA ALA A 380 -36.19 -23.82 -10.89
C ALA A 380 -37.27 -24.81 -11.33
N THR A 381 -37.27 -26.01 -10.76
CA THR A 381 -38.34 -27.00 -10.92
C THR A 381 -39.14 -27.17 -9.66
N VAL A 382 -40.43 -27.49 -9.77
CA VAL A 382 -41.32 -27.82 -8.64
C VAL A 382 -41.94 -29.19 -8.85
N ASP A 383 -41.99 -30.01 -7.80
CA ASP A 383 -42.60 -31.35 -7.82
C ASP A 383 -44.09 -31.34 -7.42
N ALA A 384 -44.74 -32.51 -7.38
CA ALA A 384 -46.15 -32.63 -7.03
C ALA A 384 -46.46 -32.30 -5.55
N ASN A 385 -45.44 -32.27 -4.69
CA ASN A 385 -45.57 -31.95 -3.27
C ASN A 385 -45.26 -30.47 -2.98
N GLY A 386 -44.90 -29.68 -4.00
CA GLY A 386 -44.49 -28.29 -3.84
C GLY A 386 -43.00 -28.11 -3.52
N GLN A 387 -42.18 -29.17 -3.64
CA GLN A 387 -40.75 -29.08 -3.44
C GLN A 387 -40.08 -28.42 -4.66
N VAL A 388 -39.41 -27.30 -4.42
CA VAL A 388 -38.70 -26.49 -5.41
C VAL A 388 -37.21 -26.79 -5.37
N ILE A 389 -36.61 -27.04 -6.53
CA ILE A 389 -35.16 -27.20 -6.72
C ILE A 389 -34.68 -26.07 -7.63
N ALA A 390 -33.84 -25.20 -7.08
CA ALA A 390 -33.16 -24.13 -7.82
C ALA A 390 -31.98 -24.69 -8.64
N LYS A 391 -31.91 -24.33 -9.91
CA LYS A 391 -30.96 -24.89 -10.89
C LYS A 391 -30.04 -23.86 -11.52
N GLY A 392 -30.47 -22.60 -11.61
CA GLY A 392 -29.68 -21.54 -12.22
C GLY A 392 -30.26 -20.17 -11.91
N SER A 393 -29.42 -19.15 -12.05
CA SER A 393 -29.77 -17.77 -11.72
C SER A 393 -30.91 -17.21 -12.59
N GLY A 394 -31.82 -16.45 -11.98
CA GLY A 394 -32.90 -15.73 -12.66
C GLY A 394 -34.21 -15.70 -11.89
N ILE A 395 -35.21 -15.02 -12.45
CA ILE A 395 -36.55 -14.90 -11.90
C ILE A 395 -37.44 -16.04 -12.42
N VAL A 396 -38.18 -16.70 -11.54
CA VAL A 396 -39.12 -17.78 -11.87
C VAL A 396 -40.41 -17.64 -11.07
N VAL A 397 -41.54 -17.93 -11.71
CA VAL A 397 -42.86 -17.93 -11.07
C VAL A 397 -43.29 -19.37 -10.84
N ILE A 398 -43.63 -19.70 -9.60
CA ILE A 398 -44.17 -21.02 -9.22
C ILE A 398 -45.66 -20.87 -8.93
N THR A 399 -46.49 -21.67 -9.58
CA THR A 399 -47.96 -21.58 -9.47
C THR A 399 -48.55 -22.88 -8.92
N ALA A 400 -49.35 -22.76 -7.86
CA ALA A 400 -50.22 -23.80 -7.33
C ALA A 400 -51.63 -23.64 -7.92
N THR A 401 -52.30 -24.73 -8.30
CA THR A 401 -53.68 -24.71 -8.79
C THR A 401 -54.51 -25.83 -8.18
N LEU A 402 -55.72 -25.51 -7.73
CA LEU A 402 -56.70 -26.48 -7.22
C LEU A 402 -58.11 -26.03 -7.58
N GLY A 403 -58.90 -26.92 -8.19
CA GLY A 403 -60.32 -26.64 -8.45
C GLY A 403 -60.61 -25.42 -9.33
N GLY A 404 -59.65 -25.00 -10.17
CA GLY A 404 -59.74 -23.79 -11.01
C GLY A 404 -59.35 -22.49 -10.32
N LYS A 405 -58.89 -22.54 -9.06
CA LYS A 405 -58.26 -21.43 -8.34
C LYS A 405 -56.75 -21.60 -8.35
N SER A 406 -56.01 -20.50 -8.38
CA SER A 406 -54.55 -20.51 -8.44
C SER A 406 -53.96 -19.48 -7.47
N ALA A 407 -52.76 -19.78 -7.00
CA ALA A 407 -51.89 -18.86 -6.30
C ALA A 407 -50.47 -19.01 -6.86
N ASP A 408 -49.74 -17.91 -6.98
CA ASP A 408 -48.39 -17.89 -7.51
C ASP A 408 -47.44 -17.09 -6.61
N ILE A 409 -46.15 -17.36 -6.79
CA ILE A 409 -45.06 -16.66 -6.11
C ILE A 409 -43.91 -16.44 -7.08
N GLU A 410 -43.31 -15.25 -7.06
CA GLU A 410 -42.13 -14.93 -7.83
C GLU A 410 -40.87 -15.14 -6.97
N LEU A 411 -39.95 -15.98 -7.43
CA LEU A 411 -38.70 -16.30 -6.75
C LEU A 411 -37.51 -15.75 -7.55
N ASN A 412 -36.60 -15.05 -6.88
CA ASN A 412 -35.31 -14.66 -7.43
C ASN A 412 -34.25 -15.69 -7.02
N VAL A 413 -33.77 -16.47 -8.00
CA VAL A 413 -32.72 -17.47 -7.80
C VAL A 413 -31.36 -16.86 -8.10
N ARG A 414 -30.41 -16.97 -7.16
CA ARG A 414 -29.03 -16.49 -7.32
C ARG A 414 -28.05 -17.41 -6.61
N GLU A 415 -26.79 -17.37 -7.02
CA GLU A 415 -25.71 -17.91 -6.19
C GLU A 415 -25.49 -16.98 -5.00
N LYS A 416 -25.31 -17.55 -3.80
CA LYS A 416 -25.04 -16.79 -2.59
C LYS A 416 -23.57 -16.90 -2.21
N LEU A 417 -22.95 -15.76 -1.92
CA LEU A 417 -21.54 -15.69 -1.56
C LEU A 417 -21.35 -15.90 -0.07
N THR A 418 -20.43 -16.79 0.26
CA THR A 418 -20.06 -17.18 1.63
C THR A 418 -19.06 -16.19 2.22
N LYS A 419 -18.13 -15.73 1.38
CA LYS A 419 -17.08 -14.77 1.68
C LYS A 419 -16.67 -14.03 0.40
N ILE A 420 -15.99 -12.91 0.56
CA ILE A 420 -15.35 -12.16 -0.54
C ILE A 420 -13.87 -11.99 -0.24
N SER A 421 -13.07 -11.93 -1.29
CA SER A 421 -11.69 -11.46 -1.23
C SER A 421 -11.31 -10.77 -2.53
N LEU A 422 -10.40 -9.81 -2.43
CA LEU A 422 -9.94 -9.04 -3.57
C LEU A 422 -8.50 -9.43 -3.92
N GLU A 423 -8.23 -9.64 -5.21
CA GLU A 423 -6.85 -9.64 -5.70
C GLU A 423 -6.31 -8.20 -5.71
N THR A 424 -7.18 -7.24 -6.02
CA THR A 424 -6.91 -5.80 -5.92
C THR A 424 -7.05 -5.35 -4.46
N SER A 425 -6.08 -5.66 -3.60
CA SER A 425 -6.07 -5.31 -2.17
C SER A 425 -5.12 -4.15 -1.82
N ASN A 426 -5.18 -3.65 -0.58
CA ASN A 426 -4.24 -2.62 -0.12
C ASN A 426 -2.80 -3.13 -0.14
N LEU A 427 -2.56 -4.40 0.21
CA LEU A 427 -1.24 -5.02 0.13
C LEU A 427 -0.73 -5.14 -1.31
N TYR A 428 -1.61 -5.45 -2.27
CA TYR A 428 -1.22 -5.46 -3.69
C TYR A 428 -0.65 -4.10 -4.12
N TYR A 429 -1.22 -3.00 -3.60
CA TYR A 429 -0.75 -1.64 -3.86
C TYR A 429 0.33 -1.13 -2.89
N ALA A 430 0.77 -1.92 -1.92
CA ALA A 430 1.81 -1.53 -0.98
C ALA A 430 3.22 -1.80 -1.57
N VAL A 431 3.56 -1.08 -2.65
CA VAL A 431 4.79 -1.31 -3.43
C VAL A 431 5.95 -0.39 -3.02
N GLY A 432 7.16 -0.95 -3.07
CA GLY A 432 8.41 -0.24 -2.80
C GLY A 432 8.61 0.21 -1.36
N ILE A 433 9.51 1.17 -1.19
CA ILE A 433 9.85 1.72 0.11
C ILE A 433 8.68 2.53 0.66
N ALA A 434 7.93 3.24 -0.18
CA ALA A 434 6.79 4.05 0.26
C ALA A 434 5.56 3.23 0.70
N ARG A 435 5.50 1.93 0.33
CA ARG A 435 4.34 1.04 0.59
C ARG A 435 3.04 1.59 0.03
N GLU A 436 3.10 2.19 -1.14
CA GLU A 436 1.94 2.77 -1.81
C GLU A 436 2.07 2.74 -3.33
N THR A 437 0.92 2.72 -4.01
CA THR A 437 0.80 2.92 -5.45
C THR A 437 -0.04 4.16 -5.69
N VAL A 438 0.48 5.05 -6.51
CA VAL A 438 -0.17 6.27 -6.96
C VAL A 438 -0.57 6.09 -8.42
N PHE A 439 -1.78 6.51 -8.78
CA PHE A 439 -2.29 6.54 -10.14
C PHE A 439 -2.34 7.97 -10.65
N ALA A 440 -2.00 8.20 -11.91
CA ALA A 440 -2.30 9.48 -12.54
C ALA A 440 -3.76 9.51 -13.01
N SER A 441 -4.30 10.72 -13.21
CA SER A 441 -5.62 10.91 -13.82
C SER A 441 -5.72 10.44 -15.26
N ASP A 442 -4.63 10.50 -16.02
CA ASP A 442 -4.62 10.24 -17.46
C ASP A 442 -3.51 9.27 -17.87
N VAL A 443 -3.67 8.66 -19.05
CA VAL A 443 -2.65 7.88 -19.78
C VAL A 443 -2.58 8.37 -21.22
N TYR A 444 -1.48 8.09 -21.92
CA TYR A 444 -1.43 8.29 -23.37
C TYR A 444 -2.23 7.18 -24.08
N ALA A 445 -3.20 7.55 -24.93
CA ALA A 445 -4.14 6.61 -25.53
C ALA A 445 -3.49 5.69 -26.58
N ASP A 446 -2.60 6.25 -27.41
CA ASP A 446 -1.84 5.52 -28.43
C ASP A 446 -0.56 6.29 -28.73
N PHE A 447 0.43 6.11 -27.84
CA PHE A 447 1.67 6.89 -27.89
C PHE A 447 2.47 6.68 -29.19
N GLU A 448 2.34 5.51 -29.83
CA GLU A 448 2.97 5.22 -31.12
C GLU A 448 2.49 6.17 -32.23
N HIS A 449 1.26 6.69 -32.11
CA HIS A 449 0.61 7.50 -33.15
C HIS A 449 0.31 8.94 -32.72
N GLY A 450 0.59 9.34 -31.48
CA GLY A 450 0.44 10.72 -31.01
C GLY A 450 0.51 10.88 -29.49
N THR A 451 0.32 12.10 -29.00
CA THR A 451 0.40 12.43 -27.56
C THR A 451 -0.96 12.70 -26.94
N ALA A 452 -2.03 12.21 -27.57
CA ALA A 452 -3.39 12.35 -27.04
C ALA A 452 -3.54 11.52 -25.77
N LYS A 453 -4.25 12.10 -24.79
CA LYS A 453 -4.49 11.49 -23.48
C LYS A 453 -5.93 11.04 -23.33
N GLU A 454 -6.15 10.02 -22.53
CA GLU A 454 -7.45 9.54 -22.10
C GLU A 454 -7.47 9.30 -20.58
N PRO A 455 -8.65 9.31 -19.94
CA PRO A 455 -8.76 9.05 -18.51
C PRO A 455 -8.15 7.69 -18.15
N ASN A 456 -7.31 7.69 -17.14
CA ASN A 456 -6.73 6.48 -16.58
C ASN A 456 -7.76 5.75 -15.72
N SER A 457 -7.56 4.44 -15.55
CA SER A 457 -8.46 3.60 -14.79
C SER A 457 -7.76 2.39 -14.21
N THR A 458 -8.38 1.75 -13.25
CA THR A 458 -7.92 0.48 -12.68
C THR A 458 -9.08 -0.49 -12.48
N LEU A 459 -8.78 -1.79 -12.55
CA LEU A 459 -9.75 -2.86 -12.32
C LEU A 459 -9.69 -3.33 -10.87
N ILE A 460 -10.86 -3.47 -10.26
CA ILE A 460 -11.02 -4.06 -8.94
C ILE A 460 -11.36 -5.52 -9.14
N ILE A 461 -10.37 -6.38 -8.97
CA ILE A 461 -10.45 -7.80 -9.26
C ILE A 461 -10.85 -8.54 -7.99
N VAL A 462 -11.96 -9.27 -8.08
CA VAL A 462 -12.41 -10.19 -7.02
C VAL A 462 -11.81 -11.57 -7.29
N GLU A 463 -11.34 -12.25 -6.25
CA GLU A 463 -10.81 -13.61 -6.38
C GLU A 463 -11.82 -14.57 -6.99
N GLY A 464 -11.35 -15.44 -7.90
CA GLY A 464 -12.19 -16.38 -8.62
C GLY A 464 -12.85 -15.79 -9.87
N GLU A 465 -12.40 -14.62 -10.32
CA GLU A 465 -12.78 -14.06 -11.63
C GLU A 465 -12.59 -15.11 -12.74
N PRO A 466 -13.59 -15.38 -13.58
CA PRO A 466 -13.47 -16.35 -14.66
C PRO A 466 -12.57 -15.83 -15.78
N GLU A 467 -11.69 -16.69 -16.31
CA GLU A 467 -10.82 -16.34 -17.45
C GLU A 467 -11.59 -15.99 -18.73
N ASN A 468 -12.83 -16.48 -18.87
CA ASN A 468 -13.68 -16.22 -20.03
C ASN A 468 -14.39 -14.86 -19.90
N PRO A 469 -14.07 -13.85 -20.73
CA PRO A 469 -14.66 -12.51 -20.62
C PRO A 469 -16.19 -12.49 -20.74
N ALA A 470 -16.78 -13.49 -21.41
CA ALA A 470 -18.23 -13.59 -21.57
C ALA A 470 -18.96 -13.90 -20.25
N GLU A 471 -18.26 -14.39 -19.23
CA GLU A 471 -18.81 -14.76 -17.92
C GLU A 471 -18.65 -13.65 -16.87
N LEU A 472 -17.82 -12.64 -17.14
CA LEU A 472 -17.51 -11.55 -16.20
C LEU A 472 -18.74 -10.75 -15.79
N ALA A 473 -19.64 -10.44 -16.73
CA ALA A 473 -20.84 -9.66 -16.42
C ALA A 473 -21.76 -10.40 -15.43
N ASP A 474 -21.94 -11.71 -15.60
CA ASP A 474 -22.75 -12.54 -14.71
C ASP A 474 -22.05 -12.76 -13.36
N PHE A 475 -20.72 -12.94 -13.36
CA PHE A 475 -19.92 -13.03 -12.15
C PHE A 475 -20.03 -11.73 -11.32
N TYR A 476 -19.74 -10.58 -11.93
CA TYR A 476 -19.76 -9.28 -11.24
C TYR A 476 -21.16 -8.79 -10.85
N ALA A 477 -22.23 -9.34 -11.45
CA ALA A 477 -23.61 -9.08 -11.01
C ALA A 477 -23.91 -9.56 -9.58
N SER A 478 -23.07 -10.45 -9.02
CA SER A 478 -23.18 -10.92 -7.64
C SER A 478 -22.53 -9.98 -6.62
N TYR A 479 -21.93 -8.88 -7.08
CA TYR A 479 -21.20 -7.91 -6.26
C TYR A 479 -21.83 -6.52 -6.36
N LYS A 480 -21.45 -5.68 -5.40
CA LYS A 480 -21.76 -4.26 -5.35
C LYS A 480 -20.45 -3.50 -5.12
N PHE A 481 -20.19 -2.52 -5.97
CA PHE A 481 -19.02 -1.66 -5.89
C PHE A 481 -19.48 -0.25 -5.50
N GLU A 482 -18.88 0.31 -4.46
CA GLU A 482 -19.26 1.62 -3.93
C GLU A 482 -18.02 2.42 -3.59
N ILE A 483 -17.93 3.66 -4.09
CA ILE A 483 -16.92 4.61 -3.62
C ILE A 483 -17.43 5.16 -2.29
N VAL A 484 -16.75 4.82 -1.20
CA VAL A 484 -17.12 5.25 0.16
C VAL A 484 -16.33 6.47 0.64
N GLN A 485 -15.26 6.83 -0.08
CA GLN A 485 -14.48 8.05 0.08
C GLN A 485 -13.90 8.48 -1.27
N GLY A 486 -13.98 9.77 -1.62
CA GLY A 486 -13.40 10.33 -2.84
C GLY A 486 -14.26 10.15 -4.10
N GLU A 487 -15.59 10.15 -3.96
CA GLU A 487 -16.55 10.03 -5.08
C GLU A 487 -16.48 11.19 -6.07
N GLU A 488 -15.91 12.32 -5.67
CA GLU A 488 -15.67 13.48 -6.53
C GLU A 488 -14.45 13.30 -7.46
N TYR A 489 -13.55 12.35 -7.15
CA TYR A 489 -12.28 12.16 -7.87
C TYR A 489 -12.27 10.94 -8.79
N ALA A 490 -13.32 10.12 -8.75
CA ALA A 490 -13.44 8.93 -9.57
C ALA A 490 -14.90 8.48 -9.70
N HIS A 491 -15.17 7.69 -10.74
CA HIS A 491 -16.44 7.03 -10.96
C HIS A 491 -16.24 5.62 -11.54
N PHE A 492 -17.26 4.77 -11.46
CA PHE A 492 -17.25 3.47 -12.15
C PHE A 492 -17.66 3.62 -13.62
N ASP A 493 -16.97 2.91 -14.50
CA ASP A 493 -17.31 2.84 -15.94
C ASP A 493 -18.73 2.29 -16.14
N GLU A 494 -19.49 2.87 -17.08
CA GLU A 494 -20.88 2.48 -17.33
C GLU A 494 -21.05 1.05 -17.87
N ASN A 495 -20.02 0.52 -18.54
CA ASN A 495 -20.07 -0.80 -19.20
C ASN A 495 -19.26 -1.86 -18.46
N VAL A 496 -18.29 -1.46 -17.63
CA VAL A 496 -17.42 -2.35 -16.86
C VAL A 496 -17.52 -2.01 -15.38
N ILE A 497 -18.43 -2.70 -14.68
CA ILE A 497 -18.86 -2.37 -13.30
C ILE A 497 -17.72 -2.35 -12.26
N ASN A 498 -16.64 -3.08 -12.50
CA ASN A 498 -15.49 -3.17 -11.62
C ASN A 498 -14.31 -2.28 -12.06
N LYS A 499 -14.50 -1.42 -13.07
CA LYS A 499 -13.48 -0.48 -13.56
C LYS A 499 -13.68 0.90 -12.93
N LEU A 500 -12.72 1.31 -12.12
CA LEU A 500 -12.67 2.63 -11.49
C LEU A 500 -11.90 3.59 -12.42
N VAL A 501 -12.55 4.66 -12.86
CA VAL A 501 -11.99 5.70 -13.75
C VAL A 501 -11.67 6.95 -12.93
N PHE A 502 -10.49 7.54 -13.12
CA PHE A 502 -10.05 8.73 -12.38
C PHE A 502 -10.46 10.03 -13.09
N ASP A 503 -11.03 10.97 -12.35
CA ASP A 503 -11.57 12.22 -12.88
C ASP A 503 -10.53 13.36 -12.82
N GLY A 504 -9.75 13.52 -13.89
CA GLY A 504 -8.65 14.49 -13.95
C GLY A 504 -9.05 15.94 -13.63
N ALA A 505 -10.21 16.39 -14.13
CA ALA A 505 -10.69 17.75 -13.86
C ALA A 505 -10.99 18.00 -12.37
N ALA A 506 -11.38 16.97 -11.63
CA ALA A 506 -11.61 17.07 -10.19
C ALA A 506 -10.31 16.94 -9.38
N LEU A 507 -9.35 16.14 -9.86
CA LEU A 507 -8.04 15.98 -9.23
C LEU A 507 -7.14 17.21 -9.37
N GLU A 508 -7.32 18.02 -10.41
CA GLU A 508 -6.45 19.16 -10.71
C GLU A 508 -6.32 20.15 -9.53
N GLY A 509 -5.08 20.38 -9.07
CA GLY A 509 -4.78 21.31 -7.99
C GLY A 509 -5.05 20.79 -6.57
N ASN A 510 -5.47 19.54 -6.40
CA ASN A 510 -5.72 18.94 -5.09
C ASN A 510 -4.56 18.06 -4.56
N GLY A 511 -3.48 17.90 -5.33
CA GLY A 511 -2.39 16.98 -4.96
C GLY A 511 -2.82 15.51 -4.97
N LYS A 512 -2.11 14.66 -4.24
CA LYS A 512 -2.42 13.23 -4.10
C LYS A 512 -3.69 13.04 -3.25
N GLN A 513 -4.72 12.41 -3.81
CA GLN A 513 -6.03 12.17 -3.20
C GLN A 513 -6.25 10.68 -2.92
N LYS A 514 -6.94 10.37 -1.82
CA LYS A 514 -7.28 8.99 -1.43
C LYS A 514 -8.73 8.66 -1.82
N ILE A 515 -8.91 7.56 -2.54
CA ILE A 515 -10.21 7.00 -2.94
C ILE A 515 -10.35 5.65 -2.24
N VAL A 516 -11.49 5.39 -1.59
CA VAL A 516 -11.77 4.10 -0.95
C VAL A 516 -12.98 3.47 -1.61
N VAL A 517 -12.82 2.26 -2.09
CA VAL A 517 -13.89 1.45 -2.67
C VAL A 517 -14.24 0.31 -1.73
N ARG A 518 -15.53 0.18 -1.44
CA ARG A 518 -16.13 -0.98 -0.81
C ARG A 518 -16.68 -1.93 -1.87
N VAL A 519 -16.30 -3.19 -1.77
CA VAL A 519 -16.86 -4.29 -2.54
C VAL A 519 -17.64 -5.20 -1.59
N SER A 520 -18.93 -5.39 -1.84
CA SER A 520 -19.77 -6.27 -1.01
C SER A 520 -20.54 -7.28 -1.85
N ALA A 521 -20.92 -8.41 -1.23
CA ALA A 521 -21.80 -9.37 -1.89
C ALA A 521 -23.18 -8.73 -2.05
N ARG A 522 -23.74 -8.83 -3.26
CA ARG A 522 -25.14 -8.48 -3.49
C ARG A 522 -26.08 -9.51 -2.83
N TYR A 523 -25.62 -10.77 -2.77
CA TYR A 523 -26.39 -11.90 -2.24
C TYR A 523 -25.54 -12.69 -1.22
N PRO A 524 -25.32 -12.18 0.01
CA PRO A 524 -24.58 -12.91 1.03
C PRO A 524 -25.34 -14.17 1.49
N LYS A 525 -24.61 -15.26 1.75
CA LYS A 525 -25.19 -16.52 2.26
C LYS A 525 -25.76 -16.35 3.65
N TYR A 526 -25.00 -15.69 4.52
CA TYR A 526 -25.39 -15.41 5.90
C TYR A 526 -25.74 -13.93 6.03
N GLU A 527 -27.02 -13.63 5.85
CA GLU A 527 -27.58 -12.27 5.81
C GLU A 527 -27.28 -11.44 7.08
N THR A 528 -26.97 -12.12 8.19
CA THR A 528 -26.65 -11.50 9.49
C THR A 528 -25.14 -11.33 9.76
N MET A 529 -24.28 -11.65 8.78
CA MET A 529 -22.82 -11.61 8.92
C MET A 529 -22.14 -10.94 7.71
N PRO A 530 -22.42 -9.64 7.45
CA PRO A 530 -21.91 -8.94 6.26
C PRO A 530 -20.39 -8.74 6.27
N HIS A 531 -19.74 -8.87 7.44
CA HIS A 531 -18.29 -8.70 7.61
C HIS A 531 -17.47 -9.60 6.69
N TYR A 532 -17.91 -10.84 6.45
CA TYR A 532 -17.18 -11.80 5.61
C TYR A 532 -17.39 -11.59 4.11
N THR A 533 -18.41 -10.81 3.76
CA THR A 533 -18.80 -10.55 2.37
C THR A 533 -18.66 -9.07 2.03
N THR A 534 -17.74 -8.36 2.69
CA THR A 534 -17.46 -6.95 2.46
C THR A 534 -15.96 -6.71 2.59
N GLU A 535 -15.38 -6.07 1.59
CA GLU A 535 -13.97 -5.72 1.53
C GLU A 535 -13.81 -4.26 1.15
N GLU A 536 -12.73 -3.62 1.60
CA GLU A 536 -12.38 -2.25 1.20
C GLU A 536 -10.95 -2.18 0.67
N VAL A 537 -10.77 -1.47 -0.44
CA VAL A 537 -9.46 -1.18 -1.04
C VAL A 537 -9.32 0.32 -1.25
N SER A 538 -8.12 0.84 -0.96
CA SER A 538 -7.74 2.23 -1.12
C SER A 538 -6.87 2.43 -2.36
N PHE A 539 -7.12 3.50 -3.10
CA PHE A 539 -6.31 3.96 -4.22
C PHE A 539 -5.85 5.39 -3.94
N TYR A 540 -4.63 5.72 -4.36
CA TYR A 540 -4.15 7.10 -4.37
C TYR A 540 -4.11 7.59 -5.81
N ALA A 541 -4.76 8.71 -6.11
CA ALA A 541 -4.78 9.30 -7.44
C ALA A 541 -4.28 10.75 -7.42
N VAL A 542 -3.65 11.20 -8.49
CA VAL A 542 -3.12 12.57 -8.65
C VAL A 542 -3.35 13.07 -10.07
N TYR A 543 -3.55 14.37 -10.23
CA TYR A 543 -3.65 14.97 -11.56
C TYR A 543 -2.31 14.90 -12.30
N GLY A 544 -2.30 14.28 -13.47
CA GLY A 544 -1.05 13.93 -14.15
C GLY A 544 -1.22 12.97 -15.31
N VAL A 545 -0.11 12.42 -15.78
CA VAL A 545 -0.11 11.31 -16.75
C VAL A 545 0.72 10.13 -16.23
N GLN A 546 0.20 8.93 -16.41
CA GLN A 546 0.90 7.68 -16.13
C GLN A 546 1.60 7.19 -17.39
N VAL A 547 2.86 6.80 -17.25
CA VAL A 547 3.76 6.47 -18.36
C VAL A 547 4.29 5.04 -18.24
N TYR A 548 4.49 4.38 -19.38
CA TYR A 548 4.93 2.97 -19.45
C TYR A 548 6.23 2.77 -20.25
N SER A 549 6.85 3.85 -20.72
CA SER A 549 8.13 3.80 -21.43
C SER A 549 8.98 5.05 -21.21
N ALA A 550 10.30 4.95 -21.40
CA ALA A 550 11.21 6.09 -21.30
C ALA A 550 10.88 7.22 -22.31
N PHE A 551 10.27 6.89 -23.45
CA PHE A 551 9.78 7.87 -24.43
C PHE A 551 8.58 8.66 -23.90
N GLU A 552 7.61 7.97 -23.31
CA GLU A 552 6.46 8.60 -22.66
C GLU A 552 6.91 9.46 -21.48
N LEU A 553 7.85 9.01 -20.66
CA LEU A 553 8.43 9.79 -19.56
C LEU A 553 9.01 11.13 -20.07
N LYS A 554 9.78 11.10 -21.16
CA LYS A 554 10.32 12.34 -21.75
C LYS A 554 9.20 13.22 -22.32
N GLN A 555 8.19 12.67 -22.98
CA GLN A 555 7.05 13.49 -23.42
C GLN A 555 6.29 14.10 -22.23
N ALA A 556 6.08 13.33 -21.17
CA ALA A 556 5.38 13.80 -19.98
C ALA A 556 6.14 14.93 -19.26
N SER A 557 7.48 14.96 -19.33
CA SER A 557 8.29 16.08 -18.86
C SER A 557 8.00 17.38 -19.62
N PHE A 558 7.74 17.31 -20.93
CA PHE A 558 7.31 18.47 -21.71
C PHE A 558 5.88 18.88 -21.38
N ASP A 559 5.00 17.92 -21.13
CA ASP A 559 3.63 18.22 -20.72
C ASP A 559 3.61 18.90 -19.33
N GLN A 560 4.47 18.47 -18.40
CA GLN A 560 4.71 19.17 -17.14
C GLN A 560 5.20 20.60 -17.36
N LEU A 561 6.17 20.79 -18.26
CA LEU A 561 6.71 22.10 -18.60
C LEU A 561 5.63 23.04 -19.14
N ASP A 562 4.84 22.57 -20.12
CA ASP A 562 3.74 23.34 -20.72
C ASP A 562 2.70 23.70 -19.64
N TYR A 563 2.32 22.73 -18.80
CA TYR A 563 1.38 22.97 -17.71
C TYR A 563 1.89 23.97 -16.67
N ALA A 564 3.16 23.84 -16.28
CA ALA A 564 3.82 24.76 -15.36
C ALA A 564 3.82 26.17 -15.96
N TYR A 565 4.11 26.33 -17.26
CA TYR A 565 4.05 27.63 -17.93
C TYR A 565 2.64 28.22 -18.06
N GLU A 566 1.59 27.40 -18.10
CA GLU A 566 0.21 27.89 -18.11
C GLU A 566 -0.24 28.36 -16.72
N ASN A 567 0.23 27.72 -15.65
CA ASN A 567 -0.22 27.93 -14.27
C ASN A 567 0.81 28.62 -13.36
N ARG A 568 1.87 29.14 -13.98
CA ARG A 568 3.07 29.67 -13.33
C ARG A 568 2.81 30.78 -12.31
N ILE A 569 3.54 30.67 -11.20
CA ILE A 569 3.75 31.75 -10.23
C ILE A 569 5.11 32.38 -10.53
N LEU A 570 5.13 33.70 -10.48
CA LEU A 570 6.31 34.51 -10.64
C LEU A 570 7.01 34.69 -9.30
N SER A 571 8.28 34.32 -9.27
CA SER A 571 9.25 34.96 -8.38
C SER A 571 10.01 36.01 -9.16
N LYS A 572 10.75 36.84 -8.43
CA LYS A 572 11.73 37.72 -9.04
C LYS A 572 13.07 37.02 -8.99
N ASP A 573 13.77 36.96 -10.10
CA ASP A 573 15.21 36.78 -10.02
C ASP A 573 15.85 37.95 -9.28
N PHE A 574 17.13 37.80 -8.98
CA PHE A 574 17.90 38.84 -8.33
C PHE A 574 18.10 40.12 -9.16
N HIS A 575 17.68 40.13 -10.42
CA HIS A 575 17.64 41.32 -11.29
C HIS A 575 16.28 42.04 -11.25
N GLY A 576 15.34 41.56 -10.43
CA GLY A 576 13.97 42.07 -10.38
C GLY A 576 13.17 41.74 -11.64
N LYS A 577 13.67 40.83 -12.50
CA LYS A 577 12.93 40.25 -13.60
C LYS A 577 12.14 39.05 -13.11
N ASP A 578 11.03 38.86 -13.78
CA ASP A 578 10.08 37.80 -13.53
C ASP A 578 10.69 36.44 -13.94
N VAL A 579 10.95 35.56 -12.97
CA VAL A 579 11.35 34.16 -13.18
C VAL A 579 10.30 33.24 -12.59
N TYR A 580 9.88 32.26 -13.39
CA TYR A 580 8.92 31.27 -12.94
C TYR A 580 9.64 30.17 -12.19
N ILE A 581 9.20 29.91 -10.96
CA ILE A 581 9.85 28.94 -10.09
C ILE A 581 8.86 27.99 -9.42
N SER A 582 7.57 28.31 -9.44
CA SER A 582 6.53 27.52 -8.78
C SER A 582 5.20 27.62 -9.55
N SER A 583 4.24 26.79 -9.18
CA SER A 583 2.90 26.82 -9.76
C SER A 583 1.85 26.66 -8.67
N SER A 584 0.72 27.37 -8.81
CA SER A 584 -0.43 27.18 -7.90
C SER A 584 -1.09 25.81 -8.06
N LYS A 585 -0.76 25.09 -9.13
CA LYS A 585 -1.22 23.75 -9.44
C LYS A 585 -0.05 22.90 -9.95
N THR A 586 0.06 21.66 -9.51
CA THR A 586 1.11 20.74 -9.95
C THR A 586 0.58 19.71 -10.95
N TYR A 587 1.39 19.36 -11.95
CA TYR A 587 1.14 18.23 -12.85
C TYR A 587 2.08 17.08 -12.52
N ALA A 588 1.55 15.90 -12.23
CA ALA A 588 2.37 14.76 -11.84
C ALA A 588 2.70 13.85 -13.03
N ILE A 589 3.88 13.23 -12.98
CA ILE A 589 4.20 12.05 -13.77
C ILE A 589 4.13 10.85 -12.84
N VAL A 590 3.52 9.76 -13.30
CA VAL A 590 3.43 8.51 -12.55
C VAL A 590 4.05 7.40 -13.37
N LEU A 591 5.00 6.65 -12.83
CA LEU A 591 5.57 5.51 -13.54
C LEU A 591 4.66 4.28 -13.38
N GLY A 592 4.34 3.63 -14.50
CA GLY A 592 3.63 2.34 -14.55
C GLY A 592 4.49 1.17 -15.04
N ALA A 593 5.75 1.43 -15.36
CA ALA A 593 6.75 0.44 -15.76
C ALA A 593 8.17 0.93 -15.44
N ASP A 594 9.15 0.04 -15.52
CA ASP A 594 10.55 0.41 -15.49
C ASP A 594 10.92 1.22 -16.75
N MET A 595 11.85 2.16 -16.60
CA MET A 595 12.23 3.21 -17.56
C MET A 595 13.71 3.07 -17.95
N PRO A 596 14.07 2.10 -18.81
CA PRO A 596 15.43 1.94 -19.30
C PRO A 596 15.74 2.95 -20.43
N PHE A 597 16.81 3.73 -20.26
CA PHE A 597 17.41 4.58 -21.29
C PHE A 597 18.48 3.77 -22.04
N ASP A 598 18.02 2.91 -22.95
CA ASP A 598 18.83 1.88 -23.61
C ASP A 598 19.22 2.23 -25.06
N ALA A 599 19.73 1.23 -25.79
CA ALA A 599 20.14 1.35 -27.18
C ALA A 599 19.00 1.78 -28.12
N GLU A 600 17.76 1.41 -27.85
CA GLU A 600 16.61 1.77 -28.67
C GLU A 600 16.25 3.24 -28.46
N TYR A 601 16.23 3.67 -27.20
CA TYR A 601 16.11 5.08 -26.85
C TYR A 601 17.19 5.94 -27.50
N ALA A 602 18.46 5.52 -27.36
CA ALA A 602 19.61 6.21 -27.95
C ALA A 602 19.57 6.25 -29.50
N LYS A 603 19.10 5.19 -30.18
CA LYS A 603 19.02 5.14 -31.65
C LYS A 603 18.01 6.12 -32.22
N VAL A 604 16.82 6.21 -31.63
CA VAL A 604 15.79 7.19 -32.03
C VAL A 604 16.30 8.61 -31.78
N TYR A 605 17.06 8.81 -30.70
CA TYR A 605 17.65 10.08 -30.35
C TYR A 605 18.68 10.59 -31.38
N TYR A 606 19.59 9.73 -31.89
CA TYR A 606 20.61 10.14 -32.86
C TYR A 606 20.14 10.15 -34.33
N ASP A 607 18.85 9.91 -34.63
CA ASP A 607 18.32 10.00 -35.99
C ASP A 607 18.04 11.47 -36.39
N GLU A 608 18.65 11.93 -37.48
CA GLU A 608 18.51 13.29 -38.01
C GLU A 608 17.08 13.62 -38.49
N ASN A 609 16.15 12.66 -38.49
CA ASN A 609 14.80 12.80 -39.06
C ASN A 609 13.66 12.96 -38.04
N TYR A 610 13.93 13.07 -36.73
CA TYR A 610 12.87 13.18 -35.70
C TYR A 610 12.43 14.65 -35.48
N PHE A 611 11.34 15.06 -36.15
CA PHE A 611 10.75 16.40 -36.07
C PHE A 611 9.37 16.37 -35.37
N ASN A 612 8.97 17.45 -34.68
CA ASN A 612 7.58 17.60 -34.25
C ASN A 612 6.64 17.85 -35.45
N GLU A 613 5.33 17.88 -35.22
CA GLU A 613 4.31 18.20 -36.24
C GLU A 613 4.51 19.57 -36.92
N LYS A 614 5.36 20.43 -36.36
CA LYS A 614 5.71 21.77 -36.88
C LYS A 614 7.05 21.80 -37.63
N GLY A 615 7.78 20.67 -37.75
CA GLY A 615 9.05 20.60 -38.48
C GLY A 615 10.26 21.14 -37.71
N GLU A 616 10.16 21.27 -36.39
CA GLU A 616 11.25 21.72 -35.50
C GLU A 616 11.97 20.50 -34.91
N LYS A 617 13.28 20.63 -34.63
CA LYS A 617 14.02 19.62 -33.87
C LYS A 617 13.30 19.42 -32.53
N LYS A 618 12.77 18.23 -32.26
CA LYS A 618 12.36 17.87 -30.90
C LYS A 618 13.61 17.67 -30.06
N LEU A 619 13.56 18.14 -28.81
CA LEU A 619 14.53 17.93 -27.72
C LEU A 619 15.66 18.98 -27.65
N ASN A 620 15.41 20.06 -26.90
CA ASN A 620 16.45 20.72 -26.10
C ASN A 620 16.95 19.72 -25.04
N ASP A 621 18.25 19.77 -24.73
CA ASP A 621 19.07 18.80 -24.01
C ASP A 621 18.50 17.36 -23.81
N PRO A 622 18.90 16.41 -24.67
CA PRO A 622 18.39 15.04 -24.73
C PRO A 622 18.96 14.07 -23.68
N SER A 623 19.88 14.54 -22.82
CA SER A 623 20.62 13.68 -21.89
C SER A 623 19.89 13.43 -20.56
N ARG A 624 18.93 14.26 -20.15
CA ARG A 624 18.30 14.21 -18.81
C ARG A 624 16.77 14.36 -18.83
N ILE A 625 16.09 13.88 -17.78
CA ILE A 625 14.65 14.14 -17.56
C ILE A 625 14.49 15.40 -16.70
N GLU A 626 13.90 16.44 -17.28
CA GLU A 626 13.64 17.69 -16.57
C GLU A 626 12.28 17.66 -15.89
N LEU A 627 12.23 17.91 -14.59
CA LEU A 627 10.99 17.88 -13.81
C LEU A 627 10.55 19.31 -13.51
N TYR A 628 9.34 19.62 -13.96
CA TYR A 628 8.62 20.87 -13.68
C TYR A 628 7.38 20.63 -12.81
N GLY A 629 7.26 19.41 -12.27
CA GLY A 629 6.20 18.95 -11.38
C GLY A 629 6.60 17.64 -10.70
N SER A 630 5.69 17.07 -9.90
CA SER A 630 5.99 15.88 -9.10
C SER A 630 6.17 14.60 -9.94
N LEU A 631 6.98 13.67 -9.45
CA LEU A 631 7.17 12.33 -10.01
C LEU A 631 6.89 11.27 -8.93
N TYR A 632 5.96 10.36 -9.21
CA TYR A 632 5.68 9.19 -8.37
C TYR A 632 6.11 7.92 -9.10
N GLY A 633 7.07 7.21 -8.52
CA GLY A 633 7.74 6.08 -9.17
C GLY A 633 7.05 4.73 -9.00
N ASN A 634 6.20 4.52 -7.99
CA ASN A 634 5.60 3.22 -7.68
C ASN A 634 6.64 2.06 -7.64
N ASN A 635 7.84 2.33 -7.12
CA ASN A 635 8.99 1.44 -7.07
C ASN A 635 9.59 1.06 -8.44
N HIS A 636 9.21 1.72 -9.52
CA HIS A 636 9.79 1.46 -10.82
C HIS A 636 11.24 1.97 -10.92
N LEU A 637 12.03 1.23 -11.69
CA LEU A 637 13.43 1.53 -11.97
C LEU A 637 13.53 2.56 -13.11
N ALA A 638 14.23 3.66 -12.90
CA ALA A 638 14.72 4.52 -13.97
C ALA A 638 16.24 4.35 -14.09
N CYS A 639 16.73 3.93 -15.25
CA CYS A 639 18.15 3.59 -15.40
C CYS A 639 18.76 3.85 -16.78
N SER A 640 20.06 4.15 -16.81
CA SER A 640 20.83 4.33 -18.06
C SER A 640 21.97 3.30 -18.15
N TRP A 641 22.38 2.96 -19.37
CA TRP A 641 23.53 2.07 -19.59
C TRP A 641 24.82 2.87 -19.73
N LYS A 642 25.93 2.34 -19.19
CA LYS A 642 27.27 2.99 -19.21
C LYS A 642 27.66 3.58 -20.55
N GLU A 643 27.41 2.85 -21.62
CA GLU A 643 27.81 3.19 -22.98
C GLU A 643 27.05 4.38 -23.58
N TYR A 644 25.90 4.76 -22.99
CA TYR A 644 25.10 5.92 -23.41
C TYR A 644 25.32 7.16 -22.53
N ILE A 645 26.15 7.05 -21.49
CA ILE A 645 26.62 8.21 -20.71
C ILE A 645 27.75 8.89 -21.49
N VAL A 646 27.38 9.77 -22.42
CA VAL A 646 28.30 10.39 -23.40
C VAL A 646 28.94 11.71 -22.92
N ASP A 647 28.36 12.35 -21.91
CA ASP A 647 28.77 13.67 -21.42
C ASP A 647 29.48 13.62 -20.06
N LYS A 648 30.37 14.59 -19.84
CA LYS A 648 31.15 14.75 -18.60
C LYS A 648 30.33 15.28 -17.40
N TYR A 649 29.06 15.55 -17.59
CA TYR A 649 28.13 16.05 -16.57
C TYR A 649 26.73 15.56 -17.00
N PHE A 650 26.42 14.30 -16.69
CA PHE A 650 25.14 13.68 -17.03
C PHE A 650 24.31 13.49 -15.77
N GLU A 651 23.06 13.90 -15.76
CA GLU A 651 22.16 13.67 -14.63
C GLU A 651 20.92 12.97 -15.16
N LEU A 652 20.44 11.94 -14.45
CA LEU A 652 19.29 11.22 -14.96
C LEU A 652 18.01 12.06 -14.81
N PHE A 653 17.88 12.72 -13.66
CA PHE A 653 16.80 13.64 -13.35
C PHE A 653 17.34 15.01 -12.98
N HIS A 654 16.65 16.04 -13.45
CA HIS A 654 16.97 17.43 -13.17
C HIS A 654 15.71 18.14 -12.69
N VAL A 655 15.67 18.57 -11.43
CA VAL A 655 14.52 19.26 -10.83
C VAL A 655 14.71 20.76 -11.05
N ALA A 656 13.86 21.33 -11.90
CA ALA A 656 13.98 22.71 -12.35
C ALA A 656 12.91 23.65 -11.76
N TRP A 657 12.10 23.16 -10.81
CA TRP A 657 10.91 23.84 -10.30
C TRP A 657 10.64 23.52 -8.82
N SER A 658 10.04 24.47 -8.11
CA SER A 658 9.62 24.36 -6.70
C SER A 658 8.34 23.53 -6.57
N ASP A 659 8.02 23.12 -5.34
CA ASP A 659 6.83 22.32 -5.02
C ASP A 659 6.81 20.94 -5.72
N VAL A 660 8.00 20.35 -5.90
CA VAL A 660 8.19 19.04 -6.52
C VAL A 660 8.35 17.96 -5.45
N THR A 661 7.52 16.93 -5.55
CA THR A 661 7.70 15.66 -4.83
C THR A 661 8.28 14.61 -5.80
N PHE A 662 9.40 14.00 -5.43
CA PHE A 662 10.04 12.89 -6.12
C PHE A 662 9.98 11.68 -5.21
N SER A 663 9.08 10.74 -5.48
CA SER A 663 8.64 9.75 -4.49
C SER A 663 8.69 8.33 -5.04
N ASN A 664 9.21 7.39 -4.25
CA ASN A 664 9.16 5.94 -4.51
C ASN A 664 9.75 5.54 -5.87
N VAL A 665 10.86 6.17 -6.29
CA VAL A 665 11.57 5.83 -7.54
C VAL A 665 12.87 5.10 -7.19
N ARG A 666 13.19 4.03 -7.94
CA ARG A 666 14.54 3.44 -7.95
C ARG A 666 15.35 4.08 -9.07
N VAL A 667 16.36 4.88 -8.74
CA VAL A 667 17.22 5.56 -9.71
C VAL A 667 18.57 4.87 -9.76
N ARG A 668 18.91 4.32 -10.93
CA ARG A 668 20.18 3.62 -11.17
C ARG A 668 20.90 4.24 -12.36
N VAL A 669 21.90 5.06 -12.10
CA VAL A 669 22.58 5.85 -13.15
C VAL A 669 23.29 4.98 -14.18
N ASN A 670 23.87 3.86 -13.74
CA ASN A 670 24.56 2.93 -14.60
C ASN A 670 24.04 1.50 -14.36
N THR A 671 23.72 0.75 -15.41
CA THR A 671 23.38 -0.68 -15.34
C THR A 671 24.54 -1.52 -15.91
N LEU A 672 24.76 -2.72 -15.36
CA LEU A 672 25.74 -3.70 -15.85
C LEU A 672 25.37 -4.20 -17.25
N ALA A 673 26.36 -4.61 -18.05
CA ALA A 673 26.08 -5.39 -19.25
C ALA A 673 25.41 -6.73 -18.88
N ASP A 674 24.64 -7.33 -19.80
CA ASP A 674 23.90 -8.59 -19.57
C ASP A 674 24.77 -9.76 -19.04
N ASP A 675 26.08 -9.74 -19.30
CA ASP A 675 27.05 -10.75 -18.88
C ASP A 675 27.85 -10.38 -17.63
N GLU A 676 27.74 -9.14 -17.16
CA GLU A 676 28.35 -8.65 -15.93
C GLU A 676 27.49 -9.01 -14.72
N THR A 677 28.17 -9.47 -13.68
CA THR A 677 27.52 -10.15 -12.58
C THR A 677 27.92 -9.56 -11.26
N SER A 678 28.29 -8.27 -11.19
CA SER A 678 28.64 -7.50 -9.97
C SER A 678 28.75 -6.03 -10.27
N PHE A 679 28.09 -5.17 -9.48
CA PHE A 679 28.50 -3.77 -9.35
C PHE A 679 29.69 -3.70 -8.38
N SER A 680 30.71 -2.99 -8.79
CA SER A 680 31.92 -2.73 -8.03
C SER A 680 32.17 -1.23 -8.02
N ASN A 681 32.97 -0.78 -7.06
CA ASN A 681 33.41 0.61 -7.03
C ASN A 681 34.27 0.97 -8.26
N ASP A 682 34.67 -0.01 -9.09
CA ASP A 682 35.33 0.23 -10.37
C ASP A 682 34.33 0.58 -11.49
N ASP A 683 33.06 0.18 -11.37
CA ASP A 683 32.05 0.42 -12.41
C ASP A 683 31.63 1.88 -12.49
N THR A 684 31.76 2.60 -11.38
CA THR A 684 31.55 4.04 -11.31
C THR A 684 32.82 4.87 -11.53
N LYS A 685 34.00 4.23 -11.67
CA LYS A 685 35.25 4.95 -11.98
C LYS A 685 35.21 5.54 -13.38
N GLY A 686 35.48 6.84 -13.46
CA GLY A 686 35.49 7.59 -14.73
C GLY A 686 34.08 7.86 -15.30
N LEU A 687 33.02 7.50 -14.58
CA LEU A 687 31.69 8.07 -14.82
C LEU A 687 31.65 9.51 -14.32
N TRP A 688 30.76 10.31 -14.90
CA TRP A 688 30.50 11.69 -14.49
C TRP A 688 29.00 11.93 -14.46
N ALA A 689 28.30 11.13 -13.64
CA ALA A 689 26.86 11.09 -13.66
C ALA A 689 26.17 11.00 -12.29
N ASP A 690 25.15 11.84 -12.08
CA ASP A 690 24.41 11.97 -10.82
C ASP A 690 22.98 11.40 -10.97
N CYS A 691 22.38 10.92 -9.88
CA CYS A 691 20.98 10.46 -9.93
C CYS A 691 20.03 11.65 -10.14
N ILE A 692 20.20 12.71 -9.35
CA ILE A 692 19.33 13.89 -9.33
C ILE A 692 20.16 15.17 -9.22
N ASP A 693 19.85 16.18 -10.00
CA ASP A 693 20.40 17.53 -9.86
C ASP A 693 19.28 18.55 -9.63
N PHE A 694 19.59 19.65 -8.95
CA PHE A 694 18.63 20.73 -8.62
C PHE A 694 19.17 22.07 -9.13
N GLU A 695 18.55 22.61 -10.18
CA GLU A 695 18.93 23.91 -10.73
C GLU A 695 17.78 24.55 -11.53
N THR A 696 17.51 25.84 -11.30
CA THR A 696 16.50 26.57 -12.09
C THR A 696 16.98 26.87 -13.51
N ILE A 697 16.10 26.72 -14.49
CA ILE A 697 16.35 27.11 -15.88
C ILE A 697 15.63 28.44 -16.18
N PRO A 698 16.33 29.51 -16.60
CA PRO A 698 15.72 30.79 -16.89
C PRO A 698 14.92 30.76 -18.19
N THR A 699 13.89 31.59 -18.23
CA THR A 699 12.88 31.62 -19.30
C THR A 699 13.40 32.08 -20.66
N ASP A 700 14.49 32.86 -20.67
CA ASP A 700 15.16 33.36 -21.86
C ASP A 700 16.31 32.44 -22.31
N TRP A 701 16.49 31.30 -21.62
CA TRP A 701 17.57 30.34 -21.84
C TRP A 701 18.97 30.97 -21.75
N ASN A 702 19.11 32.11 -21.06
CA ASN A 702 20.41 32.75 -20.86
C ASN A 702 21.26 31.90 -19.89
N PRO A 703 22.36 31.29 -20.35
CA PRO A 703 23.19 30.42 -19.51
C PRO A 703 23.85 31.18 -18.35
N ASN A 704 23.97 32.51 -18.44
CA ASN A 704 24.56 33.31 -17.36
C ASN A 704 23.62 33.53 -16.17
N THR A 705 22.36 33.10 -16.26
CA THR A 705 21.37 33.23 -15.19
C THR A 705 20.79 31.87 -14.76
N TRP A 706 21.47 30.77 -15.10
CA TRP A 706 21.13 29.42 -14.64
C TRP A 706 21.40 29.30 -13.13
N GLY A 707 20.52 28.58 -12.43
CA GLY A 707 20.65 28.37 -10.98
C GLY A 707 20.49 29.62 -10.11
N MET A 708 20.16 30.79 -10.69
CA MET A 708 20.06 32.05 -9.96
C MET A 708 18.78 32.22 -9.13
N ALA A 709 17.78 31.38 -9.35
CA ALA A 709 16.57 31.40 -8.53
C ALA A 709 16.61 30.26 -7.52
N HIS A 710 16.16 30.56 -6.30
CA HIS A 710 16.12 29.60 -5.21
C HIS A 710 14.92 28.66 -5.39
N LEU A 711 15.16 27.35 -5.33
CA LEU A 711 14.10 26.33 -5.39
C LEU A 711 13.55 26.07 -4.00
N GLU A 712 12.23 26.06 -3.85
CA GLU A 712 11.56 25.88 -2.55
C GLU A 712 10.71 24.59 -2.52
N ASN A 713 10.47 24.06 -1.32
CA ASN A 713 9.54 22.95 -1.07
C ASN A 713 9.80 21.68 -1.91
N ILE A 714 11.07 21.28 -2.04
CA ILE A 714 11.42 20.04 -2.73
C ILE A 714 11.42 18.87 -1.74
N ARG A 715 10.78 17.75 -2.10
CA ARG A 715 10.76 16.53 -1.29
C ARG A 715 11.17 15.32 -2.11
N VAL A 716 12.25 14.66 -1.71
CA VAL A 716 12.70 13.36 -2.22
C VAL A 716 12.39 12.32 -1.15
N GLU A 717 11.45 11.42 -1.40
CA GLU A 717 11.01 10.45 -0.38
C GLU A 717 11.02 9.01 -0.86
N TYR A 718 11.39 8.11 0.03
CA TYR A 718 11.30 6.66 -0.17
C TYR A 718 11.96 6.18 -1.47
N CYS A 719 13.04 6.86 -1.87
CA CYS A 719 13.79 6.56 -3.08
C CYS A 719 14.98 5.67 -2.81
N LEU A 720 15.32 4.83 -3.78
CA LEU A 720 16.60 4.13 -3.85
C LEU A 720 17.47 4.83 -4.88
N LEU A 721 18.53 5.49 -4.44
CA LEU A 721 19.47 6.20 -5.31
C LEU A 721 20.79 5.42 -5.36
N GLU A 722 21.15 4.92 -6.54
CA GLU A 722 22.28 4.01 -6.66
C GLU A 722 23.13 4.13 -7.93
N ASN A 723 24.38 3.67 -7.79
CA ASN A 723 25.33 3.44 -8.87
C ASN A 723 25.66 4.69 -9.72
N GLY A 724 25.74 5.84 -9.06
CA GLY A 724 26.19 7.11 -9.65
C GLY A 724 27.56 7.55 -9.13
N VAL A 725 28.01 8.69 -9.62
CA VAL A 725 29.12 9.44 -9.03
C VAL A 725 28.66 10.05 -7.72
N LYS A 726 27.51 10.72 -7.75
CA LYS A 726 26.79 11.24 -6.59
C LYS A 726 25.34 10.77 -6.66
N SER A 727 24.67 10.73 -5.51
CA SER A 727 23.21 10.65 -5.48
C SER A 727 22.62 11.97 -5.95
N SER A 728 23.13 13.09 -5.43
CA SER A 728 22.59 14.39 -5.76
C SER A 728 23.60 15.52 -5.69
N SER A 729 23.53 16.41 -6.67
CA SER A 729 24.12 17.74 -6.60
C SER A 729 23.04 18.72 -6.14
N VAL A 730 23.23 19.33 -4.96
CA VAL A 730 22.21 20.10 -4.24
C VAL A 730 22.66 21.54 -4.13
N TYR A 731 22.11 22.40 -4.98
CA TYR A 731 22.54 23.78 -5.13
C TYR A 731 21.37 24.75 -5.08
N ASN A 732 21.48 25.79 -4.25
CA ASN A 732 20.51 26.89 -4.17
C ASN A 732 19.03 26.43 -3.99
N VAL A 733 18.79 25.55 -3.01
CA VAL A 733 17.51 24.84 -2.86
C VAL A 733 17.14 24.53 -1.41
N ASP A 734 15.84 24.57 -1.10
CA ASP A 734 15.23 23.96 0.09
C ASP A 734 14.73 22.56 -0.24
N VAL A 735 15.41 21.53 0.28
CA VAL A 735 15.12 20.13 -0.04
C VAL A 735 15.10 19.23 1.19
N THR A 736 14.11 18.32 1.22
CA THR A 736 14.00 17.26 2.23
C THR A 736 14.23 15.89 1.58
N PHE A 737 15.15 15.11 2.12
CA PHE A 737 15.30 13.67 1.85
C PHE A 737 14.68 12.88 3.01
N ASP A 738 13.71 12.02 2.72
CA ASP A 738 12.90 11.34 3.74
C ASP A 738 12.74 9.83 3.45
N GLY A 739 13.27 8.97 4.32
CA GLY A 739 13.14 7.52 4.16
C GLY A 739 13.90 6.96 2.95
N CYS A 740 14.98 7.62 2.52
CA CYS A 740 15.73 7.25 1.32
C CYS A 740 16.90 6.30 1.60
N VAL A 741 17.17 5.41 0.63
CA VAL A 741 18.34 4.53 0.61
C VAL A 741 19.32 5.01 -0.45
N ILE A 742 20.56 5.25 -0.05
CA ILE A 742 21.62 5.73 -0.95
C ILE A 742 22.78 4.75 -0.95
N ARG A 743 23.22 4.27 -2.12
CA ARG A 743 24.33 3.31 -2.14
C ARG A 743 25.17 3.30 -3.40
N ASN A 744 26.38 2.77 -3.26
CA ASN A 744 27.30 2.55 -4.38
C ASN A 744 27.62 3.85 -5.13
N MET A 745 28.17 4.83 -4.41
CA MET A 745 28.53 6.14 -4.96
C MET A 745 30.05 6.25 -5.16
N ALA A 746 30.47 6.82 -6.29
CA ALA A 746 31.88 6.99 -6.62
C ALA A 746 32.57 8.14 -5.87
N GLN A 747 31.79 9.12 -5.40
CA GLN A 747 32.24 10.29 -4.66
C GLN A 747 31.39 10.50 -3.41
N CYS A 748 31.25 11.74 -2.94
CA CYS A 748 30.27 12.07 -1.91
C CYS A 748 28.85 11.88 -2.47
N ALA A 749 27.96 11.29 -1.69
CA ALA A 749 26.60 11.05 -2.16
C ALA A 749 25.83 12.36 -2.42
N LEU A 750 25.83 13.30 -1.48
CA LEU A 750 25.28 14.64 -1.66
C LEU A 750 26.38 15.68 -1.66
N TYR A 751 26.44 16.49 -2.73
CA TYR A 751 27.32 17.63 -2.82
C TYR A 751 26.53 18.92 -2.70
N VAL A 752 26.82 19.71 -1.68
CA VAL A 752 26.19 21.02 -1.44
C VAL A 752 27.21 22.11 -1.65
N ARG A 753 26.98 22.99 -2.63
CA ARG A 753 27.83 24.16 -2.89
C ARG A 753 27.19 25.42 -2.32
N THR A 754 27.95 26.17 -1.55
CA THR A 754 27.59 27.48 -1.01
C THR A 754 28.52 28.52 -1.60
N SER A 755 28.01 29.52 -2.29
CA SER A 755 28.85 30.50 -3.01
C SER A 755 28.22 31.88 -3.07
N MET A 756 29.05 32.89 -3.36
CA MET A 756 28.60 34.24 -3.67
C MET A 756 28.95 34.54 -5.12
N ASP A 757 27.97 34.42 -6.02
CA ASP A 757 28.19 34.65 -7.43
C ASP A 757 28.21 36.15 -7.74
N GLU A 758 29.18 36.55 -8.56
CA GLU A 758 29.39 37.92 -9.03
C GLU A 758 28.86 38.05 -10.45
N VAL A 759 27.90 38.95 -10.65
CA VAL A 759 27.32 39.17 -11.98
C VAL A 759 27.33 40.65 -12.32
N ASP A 760 27.97 40.97 -13.45
CA ASP A 760 27.95 42.31 -14.05
C ASP A 760 26.78 42.40 -15.05
N ILE A 761 25.69 43.09 -14.68
CA ILE A 761 24.53 43.31 -15.57
C ILE A 761 24.26 44.80 -15.69
N ASP A 762 24.12 45.29 -16.93
CA ASP A 762 23.79 46.69 -17.25
C ASP A 762 24.72 47.75 -16.59
N GLY A 763 25.94 47.34 -16.22
CA GLY A 763 26.95 48.19 -15.58
C GLY A 763 26.87 48.23 -14.05
N GLU A 764 25.99 47.45 -13.43
CA GLU A 764 25.97 47.21 -11.98
C GLU A 764 26.62 45.86 -11.65
N HIS A 765 27.49 45.86 -10.64
CA HIS A 765 28.15 44.68 -10.12
C HIS A 765 27.36 44.16 -8.92
N LEU A 766 26.73 42.99 -9.07
CA LEU A 766 25.85 42.38 -8.07
C LEU A 766 26.50 41.14 -7.44
N LEU A 767 26.20 40.92 -6.16
CA LEU A 767 26.63 39.76 -5.39
C LEU A 767 25.39 38.94 -5.01
N TYR A 768 25.40 37.65 -5.32
CA TYR A 768 24.27 36.77 -5.13
C TYR A 768 24.62 35.54 -4.28
N PRO A 769 24.03 35.36 -3.09
CA PRO A 769 24.29 34.19 -2.27
C PRO A 769 23.51 32.97 -2.78
N HIS A 770 24.22 31.91 -3.12
CA HIS A 770 23.65 30.58 -3.30
C HIS A 770 23.81 29.79 -2.01
N TYR A 771 22.70 29.33 -1.46
CA TYR A 771 22.64 28.61 -0.19
C TYR A 771 21.58 27.52 -0.24
N THR A 772 21.70 26.52 0.64
CA THR A 772 20.81 25.34 0.64
C THR A 772 20.28 25.09 2.04
N HIS A 773 18.97 24.89 2.21
CA HIS A 773 18.42 24.31 3.44
C HIS A 773 18.09 22.84 3.19
N LEU A 774 18.91 21.96 3.75
CA LEU A 774 18.83 20.52 3.56
C LEU A 774 18.28 19.86 4.83
N THR A 775 17.17 19.13 4.69
CA THR A 775 16.67 18.23 5.75
C THR A 775 16.87 16.78 5.35
N MET A 776 17.37 15.96 6.27
CA MET A 776 17.45 14.50 6.14
C MET A 776 16.68 13.83 7.27
N ASN A 777 15.73 12.96 6.92
CA ASN A 777 14.97 12.14 7.84
C ASN A 777 15.12 10.66 7.48
N ASN A 778 15.49 9.82 8.43
CA ASN A 778 15.56 8.35 8.29
C ASN A 778 16.32 7.89 7.02
N ILE A 779 17.63 8.14 6.99
CA ILE A 779 18.47 7.85 5.83
C ILE A 779 19.36 6.64 6.09
N VAL A 780 19.41 5.71 5.13
CA VAL A 780 20.37 4.61 5.11
C VAL A 780 21.33 4.78 3.95
N ALA A 781 22.62 4.82 4.24
CA ALA A 781 23.67 4.94 3.22
C ALA A 781 24.73 3.85 3.33
N SER A 782 25.20 3.31 2.19
CA SER A 782 26.19 2.22 2.19
C SER A 782 27.06 2.18 0.93
N ASN A 783 28.23 1.55 1.04
CA ASN A 783 29.18 1.37 -0.06
C ASN A 783 29.48 2.66 -0.83
N MET A 784 29.91 3.72 -0.15
CA MET A 784 30.28 4.99 -0.79
C MET A 784 31.80 5.14 -0.77
N LEU A 785 32.39 5.54 -1.90
CA LEU A 785 33.82 5.88 -1.89
C LEU A 785 34.08 7.16 -1.08
N GLY A 786 33.21 8.17 -1.22
CA GLY A 786 33.24 9.44 -0.48
C GLY A 786 32.44 9.45 0.84
N THR A 787 32.17 10.66 1.35
CA THR A 787 31.24 10.90 2.48
C THR A 787 29.77 10.81 2.05
N LEU A 788 28.82 10.78 3.00
CA LEU A 788 27.40 10.95 2.65
C LEU A 788 27.14 12.36 2.14
N LEU A 789 27.60 13.39 2.86
CA LEU A 789 27.41 14.78 2.46
C LEU A 789 28.72 15.56 2.56
N SER A 790 28.92 16.43 1.58
CA SER A 790 30.02 17.38 1.48
C SER A 790 29.47 18.77 1.24
N VAL A 791 29.69 19.69 2.20
CA VAL A 791 29.31 21.09 2.08
C VAL A 791 30.55 21.92 1.78
N SER A 792 30.59 22.55 0.60
CA SER A 792 31.68 23.44 0.21
C SER A 792 31.26 24.91 0.29
N TYR A 793 32.18 25.76 0.78
CA TYR A 793 32.10 27.21 0.60
C TYR A 793 33.12 27.61 -0.49
N ASP A 794 32.62 28.23 -1.57
CA ASP A 794 33.42 28.71 -2.71
C ASP A 794 33.13 30.19 -2.99
N ARG A 795 34.14 31.04 -2.72
CA ARG A 795 34.13 32.49 -2.89
C ARG A 795 32.92 33.17 -2.25
N TYR A 796 32.47 32.65 -1.11
CA TYR A 796 31.29 33.13 -0.40
C TYR A 796 31.63 34.40 0.40
N ALA A 797 32.62 34.31 1.30
CA ALA A 797 33.06 35.45 2.10
C ALA A 797 34.20 36.24 1.44
N ASN A 798 34.97 35.59 0.56
CA ASN A 798 36.14 36.15 -0.11
C ASN A 798 35.92 36.28 -1.63
N ASP A 799 36.64 37.22 -2.26
CA ASP A 799 36.63 37.43 -3.72
C ASP A 799 37.54 36.42 -4.46
N GLY A 800 37.60 36.53 -5.79
CA GLY A 800 38.43 35.66 -6.63
C GLY A 800 39.95 35.79 -6.45
N ASP A 801 40.43 36.78 -5.68
CA ASP A 801 41.83 36.94 -5.26
C ASP A 801 42.05 36.44 -3.83
N ASN A 802 41.05 35.76 -3.24
CA ASN A 802 41.02 35.33 -1.84
C ASN A 802 41.20 36.49 -0.85
N LYS A 803 40.57 37.63 -1.14
CA LYS A 803 40.52 38.80 -0.23
C LYS A 803 39.12 38.95 0.34
N PRO A 804 38.99 39.51 1.55
CA PRO A 804 37.70 39.88 2.12
C PRO A 804 36.82 40.68 1.14
N ARG A 805 35.62 40.15 0.86
CA ARG A 805 34.70 40.67 -0.16
C ARG A 805 33.99 41.95 0.26
N PHE A 806 33.58 42.06 1.52
CA PHE A 806 32.66 43.10 1.99
C PHE A 806 33.37 44.23 2.73
N VAL A 807 34.39 43.91 3.52
CA VAL A 807 35.19 44.87 4.28
C VAL A 807 36.66 44.44 4.33
N LYS A 808 37.59 45.40 4.51
CA LYS A 808 39.02 45.21 4.23
C LYS A 808 39.78 44.19 5.09
N ASN A 809 39.23 43.77 6.22
CA ASN A 809 39.90 42.93 7.21
C ASN A 809 39.08 41.66 7.41
N ASP A 810 39.73 40.50 7.40
CA ASP A 810 39.13 39.16 7.53
C ASP A 810 38.15 39.08 8.73
N ALA A 811 38.56 39.52 9.93
CA ALA A 811 37.70 39.42 11.12
C ALA A 811 36.47 40.35 11.07
N GLU A 812 36.60 41.52 10.45
CA GLU A 812 35.45 42.42 10.23
C GLU A 812 34.54 41.87 9.12
N ASN A 813 35.12 41.17 8.14
CA ASN A 813 34.41 40.57 7.03
C ASN A 813 33.57 39.39 7.48
N ASP A 814 34.12 38.53 8.34
CA ASP A 814 33.37 37.44 8.96
C ASP A 814 32.19 37.96 9.77
N ALA A 815 32.38 39.03 10.56
CA ALA A 815 31.30 39.64 11.33
C ALA A 815 30.22 40.23 10.41
N TYR A 816 30.63 40.86 9.30
CA TYR A 816 29.70 41.36 8.27
C TYR A 816 28.92 40.22 7.63
N VAL A 817 29.58 39.12 7.26
CA VAL A 817 28.94 37.95 6.67
C VAL A 817 27.94 37.33 7.63
N MET A 818 28.31 37.21 8.91
CA MET A 818 27.42 36.71 9.96
C MET A 818 26.14 37.56 10.08
N GLU A 819 26.28 38.88 10.28
CA GLU A 819 25.13 39.78 10.51
C GLU A 819 24.21 39.90 9.28
N HIS A 820 24.79 40.01 8.08
CA HIS A 820 24.04 40.37 6.88
C HIS A 820 23.60 39.19 6.02
N PHE A 821 24.21 38.01 6.17
CA PHE A 821 23.84 36.82 5.40
C PHE A 821 23.42 35.67 6.31
N VAL A 822 24.29 35.22 7.21
CA VAL A 822 24.05 34.01 8.02
C VAL A 822 22.88 34.19 8.99
N GLU A 823 22.84 35.29 9.75
CA GLU A 823 21.75 35.59 10.68
C GLU A 823 20.43 35.89 9.96
N GLN A 824 20.47 36.20 8.66
CA GLN A 824 19.29 36.39 7.81
C GLN A 824 18.82 35.10 7.12
N GLY A 825 19.54 33.98 7.30
CA GLY A 825 19.20 32.67 6.70
C GLY A 825 19.81 32.42 5.31
N TYR A 826 20.65 33.31 4.79
CA TYR A 826 21.29 33.18 3.47
C TYR A 826 22.56 32.32 3.50
N ASN A 827 22.58 31.29 4.33
CA ASN A 827 23.69 30.34 4.48
C ASN A 827 23.15 28.91 4.40
N THR A 828 24.03 27.96 4.15
CA THR A 828 23.63 26.55 4.17
C THR A 828 23.27 26.10 5.58
N GLU A 829 22.10 25.49 5.71
CA GLU A 829 21.58 24.90 6.94
C GLU A 829 21.34 23.41 6.69
N PHE A 830 21.86 22.57 7.57
CA PHE A 830 21.65 21.12 7.53
C PHE A 830 20.93 20.65 8.78
N LYS A 831 19.75 20.08 8.60
CA LYS A 831 18.93 19.52 9.66
C LYS A 831 18.82 18.01 9.48
N GLN A 832 19.18 17.26 10.50
CA GLN A 832 18.99 15.82 10.55
C GLN A 832 17.97 15.46 11.65
N THR A 833 16.90 14.77 11.24
CA THR A 833 15.86 14.22 12.12
C THR A 833 15.79 12.70 12.00
N GLY A 834 15.23 12.04 13.01
CA GLY A 834 15.16 10.57 13.04
C GLY A 834 16.57 9.96 13.12
N PHE A 835 16.81 8.88 12.37
CA PHE A 835 18.12 8.22 12.33
C PHE A 835 18.90 8.50 11.04
N LEU A 836 20.21 8.28 11.15
CA LEU A 836 21.15 8.39 10.04
C LEU A 836 22.17 7.25 10.07
N ASP A 837 21.87 6.22 9.30
CA ASP A 837 22.55 4.93 9.30
C ASP A 837 23.60 4.85 8.17
N LEU A 838 24.87 5.01 8.53
CA LEU A 838 25.98 5.13 7.57
C LEU A 838 26.91 3.92 7.64
N TYR A 839 26.71 2.96 6.74
CA TYR A 839 27.54 1.76 6.61
C TYR A 839 28.76 2.02 5.71
N ASN A 840 29.60 2.98 6.10
CA ASN A 840 30.71 3.46 5.27
C ASN A 840 32.07 3.53 5.99
N TRP A 841 32.38 2.53 6.81
CA TRP A 841 33.70 2.42 7.43
C TRP A 841 34.76 2.08 6.38
N GLN A 842 35.90 2.79 6.41
CA GLN A 842 37.02 2.54 5.52
C GLN A 842 38.32 2.27 6.31
N PRO A 843 39.26 1.48 5.76
CA PRO A 843 40.57 1.31 6.35
C PRO A 843 41.31 2.66 6.39
N ALA A 844 41.81 3.06 7.56
CA ALA A 844 42.44 4.36 7.78
C ALA A 844 43.63 4.61 6.83
N SER A 845 44.37 3.55 6.46
CA SER A 845 45.51 3.63 5.54
C SER A 845 45.13 3.73 4.05
N ALA A 846 43.84 3.63 3.71
CA ALA A 846 43.34 3.58 2.34
C ALA A 846 42.00 4.33 2.17
N THR A 847 41.77 5.38 2.97
CA THR A 847 40.52 6.16 2.93
C THR A 847 40.41 6.94 1.62
N ASN A 848 39.31 6.76 0.88
CA ASN A 848 38.97 7.53 -0.31
C ASN A 848 37.82 8.53 -0.07
N MET A 849 37.53 8.82 1.20
CA MET A 849 36.37 9.62 1.63
C MET A 849 36.34 11.05 1.07
N LEU A 850 37.48 11.57 0.61
CA LEU A 850 37.61 12.87 -0.05
C LEU A 850 38.20 12.66 -1.44
N ASP A 851 37.42 12.96 -2.48
CA ASP A 851 37.88 12.97 -3.86
C ASP A 851 37.99 14.41 -4.37
N THR A 852 39.22 14.87 -4.61
CA THR A 852 39.52 16.21 -5.14
C THR A 852 39.64 16.22 -6.67
N GLY A 853 39.27 15.14 -7.36
CA GLY A 853 39.49 14.96 -8.80
C GLY A 853 40.97 14.85 -9.21
N ASN A 854 41.88 14.71 -8.24
CA ASN A 854 43.32 14.63 -8.46
C ASN A 854 43.90 13.48 -7.62
N GLU A 855 44.21 12.36 -8.27
CA GLU A 855 44.69 11.14 -7.61
C GLU A 855 45.91 11.37 -6.70
N LYS A 856 46.79 12.33 -7.02
CA LYS A 856 47.96 12.63 -6.20
C LYS A 856 47.59 13.37 -4.91
N ILE A 857 46.59 14.25 -4.98
CA ILE A 857 46.08 14.98 -3.83
C ILE A 857 45.27 14.02 -2.96
N ASN A 858 44.39 13.21 -3.57
CA ASN A 858 43.63 12.16 -2.87
C ASN A 858 44.57 11.23 -2.09
N ALA A 859 45.61 10.68 -2.74
CA ALA A 859 46.56 9.79 -2.08
C ALA A 859 47.34 10.46 -0.92
N LEU A 860 47.62 11.77 -1.04
CA LEU A 860 48.25 12.53 0.03
C LEU A 860 47.29 12.71 1.22
N ILE A 861 46.02 13.01 0.95
CA ILE A 861 44.95 13.13 1.94
C ILE A 861 44.71 11.78 2.64
N SER A 862 44.67 10.66 1.92
CA SER A 862 44.51 9.33 2.52
C SER A 862 45.67 8.98 3.46
N GLN A 863 46.91 9.24 3.04
CA GLN A 863 48.09 9.02 3.88
C GLN A 863 48.06 9.90 5.13
N ALA A 864 47.60 11.14 4.97
CA ALA A 864 47.45 12.08 6.05
C ALA A 864 46.42 11.64 7.09
N ILE A 865 45.23 11.25 6.65
CA ILE A 865 44.16 10.73 7.52
C ILE A 865 44.64 9.46 8.22
N GLY A 866 45.27 8.53 7.52
CA GLY A 866 45.81 7.31 8.11
C GLY A 866 46.84 7.60 9.21
N ALA A 867 47.82 8.47 8.94
CA ALA A 867 48.81 8.86 9.93
C ALA A 867 48.17 9.55 11.15
N LEU A 868 47.16 10.38 10.92
CA LEU A 868 46.42 11.08 11.95
C LEU A 868 45.63 10.10 12.85
N VAL A 869 44.86 9.18 12.25
CA VAL A 869 44.05 8.18 12.98
C VAL A 869 44.94 7.20 13.76
N ASP A 870 46.08 6.79 13.21
CA ASP A 870 46.96 5.82 13.87
C ASP A 870 47.73 6.41 15.06
N ASN A 871 48.17 7.67 14.96
CA ASN A 871 49.15 8.22 15.90
C ASN A 871 48.60 9.31 16.83
N HIS A 872 47.44 9.91 16.53
CA HIS A 872 46.95 11.07 17.26
C HIS A 872 45.98 10.69 18.41
N PRO A 873 46.21 11.10 19.68
CA PRO A 873 45.34 10.83 20.82
C PRO A 873 43.89 11.29 20.65
N GLN A 874 43.67 12.52 20.15
CA GLN A 874 42.32 13.06 19.89
C GLN A 874 41.53 12.22 18.86
N MET A 875 42.21 11.43 18.03
CA MET A 875 41.60 10.62 16.97
C MET A 875 41.41 9.16 17.37
N GLN A 876 42.00 8.71 18.49
CA GLN A 876 41.85 7.32 18.94
C GLN A 876 40.40 6.96 19.26
N GLN A 877 39.58 7.94 19.68
CA GLN A 877 38.15 7.72 19.93
C GLN A 877 37.34 7.45 18.66
N TYR A 878 37.87 7.76 17.47
CA TYR A 878 37.24 7.52 16.16
C TYR A 878 37.86 6.33 15.42
N LYS A 879 38.79 5.62 16.06
CA LYS A 879 39.50 4.47 15.48
C LYS A 879 38.84 3.18 15.91
N TYR A 880 38.42 2.36 14.95
CA TYR A 880 37.91 1.01 15.21
C TYR A 880 38.92 -0.05 14.73
N MET A 881 39.30 -1.00 15.57
CA MET A 881 40.21 -2.08 15.19
C MET A 881 39.41 -3.30 14.74
N TRP A 882 39.65 -3.77 13.51
CA TRP A 882 38.94 -4.93 12.97
C TRP A 882 39.73 -5.66 11.89
N ALA A 883 39.57 -6.98 11.83
CA ALA A 883 40.14 -7.82 10.79
C ALA A 883 39.10 -8.14 9.72
N ARG A 884 39.39 -7.83 8.45
CA ARG A 884 38.46 -8.01 7.32
C ARG A 884 37.87 -9.40 7.16
N LYS A 885 38.66 -10.42 7.49
CA LYS A 885 38.29 -11.83 7.40
C LYS A 885 38.94 -12.59 8.56
N GLU A 886 38.32 -13.70 8.93
CA GLU A 886 38.86 -14.60 9.95
C GLU A 886 40.29 -15.04 9.56
N GLY A 887 41.25 -14.83 10.46
CA GLY A 887 42.66 -15.16 10.25
C GLY A 887 43.54 -14.05 9.62
N MET A 888 42.97 -12.89 9.27
CA MET A 888 43.75 -11.69 8.91
C MET A 888 44.12 -10.86 10.16
N PRO A 889 45.21 -10.06 10.11
CA PRO A 889 45.52 -9.12 11.18
C PRO A 889 44.44 -8.04 11.27
N GLU A 890 44.19 -7.56 12.50
CA GLU A 890 43.38 -6.36 12.70
C GLU A 890 44.09 -5.14 12.08
N GLU A 891 43.31 -4.27 11.46
CA GLU A 891 43.75 -2.97 10.95
C GLU A 891 42.85 -1.86 11.51
N ALA A 892 43.33 -0.61 11.42
CA ALA A 892 42.58 0.56 11.86
C ALA A 892 41.54 0.97 10.82
N TRP A 893 40.31 1.19 11.27
CA TRP A 893 39.19 1.67 10.49
C TRP A 893 38.76 3.05 10.98
N PHE A 894 38.33 3.87 10.04
CA PHE A 894 37.89 5.23 10.23
C PHE A 894 36.54 5.44 9.51
N HIS A 895 35.65 6.22 10.11
CA HIS A 895 34.36 6.57 9.53
C HIS A 895 34.20 8.09 9.47
N MET A 896 33.90 8.61 8.28
CA MET A 896 33.53 10.01 8.07
C MET A 896 32.18 10.08 7.36
N GLY A 897 31.17 10.53 8.09
CA GLY A 897 29.82 10.70 7.54
C GLY A 897 29.67 11.97 6.74
N PHE A 898 30.17 13.09 7.28
CA PHE A 898 30.00 14.43 6.71
C PHE A 898 31.27 15.26 6.80
N VAL A 899 31.39 16.18 5.85
CA VAL A 899 32.43 17.20 5.88
C VAL A 899 31.85 18.56 5.49
N SER A 900 32.33 19.61 6.15
CA SER A 900 32.17 20.97 5.69
C SER A 900 33.54 21.61 5.54
N VAL A 901 33.78 22.24 4.39
CA VAL A 901 35.07 22.82 4.06
C VAL A 901 34.90 24.12 3.26
N GLY A 902 35.61 25.17 3.65
CA GLY A 902 35.75 26.37 2.82
C GLY A 902 37.01 26.31 1.99
N VAL A 903 36.91 25.81 0.75
CA VAL A 903 38.03 25.76 -0.21
C VAL A 903 37.51 26.18 -1.57
N SER A 904 37.92 27.35 -2.03
CA SER A 904 37.51 27.90 -3.33
C SER A 904 38.45 27.44 -4.45
N ASN A 905 39.77 27.54 -4.24
CA ASN A 905 40.78 27.08 -5.21
C ASN A 905 42.10 26.76 -4.51
N PHE A 906 42.22 25.55 -3.94
CA PHE A 906 43.33 25.15 -3.08
C PHE A 906 44.70 25.71 -3.56
N PRO A 907 45.43 26.49 -2.74
CA PRO A 907 45.29 26.61 -1.29
C PRO A 907 44.43 27.80 -0.82
N ASP A 908 43.52 28.35 -1.63
CA ASP A 908 42.61 29.41 -1.18
C ASP A 908 41.51 28.83 -0.28
N ILE A 909 41.51 29.29 0.97
CA ILE A 909 40.68 28.77 2.07
C ILE A 909 39.84 29.91 2.60
N GLU A 910 38.57 29.62 2.86
CA GLU A 910 37.63 30.53 3.51
C GLU A 910 36.92 29.83 4.66
N LYS A 911 36.13 30.61 5.41
CA LYS A 911 35.40 30.11 6.56
C LYS A 911 34.13 29.35 6.12
N SER A 912 33.84 28.23 6.75
CA SER A 912 32.54 27.57 6.71
C SER A 912 31.56 28.27 7.63
N TYR A 913 30.37 28.55 7.11
CA TYR A 913 29.25 29.13 7.84
C TYR A 913 28.10 28.13 8.01
N LEU A 914 28.40 26.83 7.95
CA LEU A 914 27.40 25.77 8.00
C LEU A 914 26.72 25.77 9.38
N LYS A 915 25.39 25.87 9.39
CA LYS A 915 24.59 25.59 10.58
C LYS A 915 24.10 24.15 10.54
N THR A 916 24.20 23.47 11.68
CA THR A 916 23.76 22.09 11.81
C THR A 916 22.81 21.88 12.99
N GLU A 917 21.80 21.04 12.79
CA GLU A 917 20.91 20.50 13.82
C GLU A 917 20.89 18.97 13.66
N PHE A 918 21.14 18.23 14.74
CA PHE A 918 21.18 16.76 14.73
C PHE A 918 20.31 16.19 15.87
N GLU A 919 19.43 15.25 15.53
CA GLU A 919 18.76 14.39 16.51
C GLU A 919 19.57 13.11 16.77
N ASP A 920 20.27 12.59 15.76
CA ASP A 920 21.13 11.42 15.88
C ASP A 920 22.42 11.74 16.62
N THR A 921 22.57 11.12 17.79
CA THR A 921 23.69 11.39 18.70
C THR A 921 24.96 10.58 18.38
N ARG A 922 24.92 9.66 17.40
CA ARG A 922 26.07 8.82 17.02
C ARG A 922 27.17 9.61 16.32
N LEU A 923 26.81 10.65 15.58
CA LEU A 923 27.77 11.53 14.92
C LEU A 923 28.38 12.53 15.89
N LYS A 924 29.70 12.58 15.91
CA LYS A 924 30.47 13.53 16.71
C LYS A 924 31.13 14.55 15.80
N HIS A 925 30.93 15.82 16.12
CA HIS A 925 31.64 16.92 15.48
C HIS A 925 33.11 16.93 15.91
N PHE A 926 34.00 17.11 14.94
CA PHE A 926 35.43 17.33 15.15
C PHE A 926 35.86 18.51 14.28
N ASP A 927 36.39 19.55 14.93
CA ASP A 927 36.97 20.71 14.26
C ASP A 927 38.48 20.48 14.08
N ALA A 928 38.94 20.46 12.82
CA ALA A 928 40.35 20.23 12.50
C ALA A 928 41.28 21.33 13.05
N HIS A 929 40.77 22.51 13.38
CA HIS A 929 41.53 23.56 14.06
C HIS A 929 41.91 23.22 15.50
N GLU A 930 41.15 22.37 16.17
CA GLU A 930 41.40 21.96 17.55
C GLU A 930 42.47 20.88 17.67
N LEU A 931 43.05 20.46 16.55
CA LEU A 931 44.00 19.36 16.48
C LEU A 931 45.36 19.77 17.05
N GLU A 932 45.83 19.10 18.10
CA GLU A 932 47.09 19.46 18.75
C GLU A 932 48.32 19.00 17.94
N ILE A 933 49.34 19.85 17.82
CA ILE A 933 50.62 19.45 17.20
C ILE A 933 51.46 18.68 18.24
N ILE A 934 51.57 17.37 18.08
CA ILE A 934 52.21 16.47 19.05
C ILE A 934 53.41 15.68 18.51
N ASP A 935 53.65 15.71 17.20
CA ASP A 935 54.76 15.04 16.52
C ASP A 935 55.39 15.94 15.45
N ASP A 936 56.68 16.25 15.62
CA ASP A 936 57.49 17.09 14.71
C ASP A 936 57.61 16.47 13.30
N ASP A 937 57.51 15.14 13.17
CA ASP A 937 57.65 14.44 11.88
C ASP A 937 56.41 14.64 10.96
N TYR A 938 55.26 15.04 11.53
CA TYR A 938 53.99 15.29 10.82
C TYR A 938 53.45 16.73 11.00
N GLU A 939 54.25 17.64 11.55
CA GLU A 939 53.89 19.04 11.82
C GLU A 939 53.27 19.77 10.61
N TRP A 940 53.81 19.55 9.40
CA TRP A 940 53.32 20.17 8.18
C TRP A 940 51.87 19.76 7.83
N LEU A 941 51.47 18.55 8.24
CA LEU A 941 50.15 18.02 7.96
C LEU A 941 49.13 18.56 8.96
N TYR A 942 49.49 18.62 10.23
CA TYR A 942 48.66 19.22 11.27
C TYR A 942 48.41 20.70 10.98
N ALA A 943 49.46 21.43 10.56
CA ALA A 943 49.35 22.82 10.13
C ALA A 943 48.46 23.00 8.88
N LEU A 944 48.44 22.02 7.97
CA LEU A 944 47.54 22.04 6.81
C LEU A 944 46.08 21.89 7.24
N PHE A 945 45.76 20.90 8.08
CA PHE A 945 44.39 20.71 8.59
C PHE A 945 43.90 21.88 9.42
N GLN A 946 44.74 22.46 10.28
CA GLN A 946 44.43 23.68 11.03
C GLN A 946 44.31 24.93 10.15
N SER A 947 44.83 24.90 8.92
CA SER A 947 44.69 26.03 7.99
C SER A 947 43.43 25.95 7.16
N LEU A 948 42.85 24.75 7.00
CA LEU A 948 41.61 24.48 6.29
C LEU A 948 40.46 24.63 7.29
N ASP A 949 39.47 25.47 7.02
CA ASP A 949 38.26 25.51 7.85
C ASP A 949 37.41 24.25 7.62
N PHE A 950 37.87 23.17 8.25
CA PHE A 950 37.53 21.79 7.94
C PHE A 950 36.86 21.15 9.13
N HIS A 951 35.54 21.01 9.05
CA HIS A 951 34.72 20.37 10.06
C HIS A 951 34.33 18.97 9.60
N MET A 952 34.53 17.99 10.47
CA MET A 952 34.15 16.60 10.24
C MET A 952 33.04 16.16 11.19
N TYR A 953 32.20 15.24 10.73
CA TYR A 953 31.24 14.55 11.57
C TYR A 953 31.45 13.03 11.43
N LEU A 954 31.85 12.41 12.53
CA LEU A 954 32.47 11.09 12.59
C LEU A 954 31.67 10.16 13.51
N TYR A 955 31.73 8.85 13.25
CA TYR A 955 31.31 7.88 14.26
C TYR A 955 32.46 7.63 15.24
N ASP A 956 32.14 7.53 16.51
CA ASP A 956 33.10 7.08 17.51
C ASP A 956 33.23 5.55 17.53
N GLN A 957 34.27 5.05 18.20
CA GLN A 957 34.58 3.62 18.29
C GLN A 957 33.51 2.79 19.03
N ASN A 958 32.57 3.43 19.73
CA ASN A 958 31.48 2.78 20.44
C ASN A 958 30.15 2.86 19.67
N SER A 959 30.16 3.38 18.44
CA SER A 959 29.01 3.33 17.55
C SER A 959 28.49 1.89 17.42
N ASP A 960 27.18 1.73 17.36
CA ASP A 960 26.52 0.45 17.10
C ASP A 960 26.75 -0.02 15.65
N ILE A 961 26.89 0.92 14.73
CA ILE A 961 27.36 0.67 13.36
C ILE A 961 28.88 0.62 13.34
N THR A 962 29.41 -0.58 13.15
CA THR A 962 30.85 -0.92 13.08
C THR A 962 31.25 -1.42 11.69
N PRO A 963 32.55 -1.56 11.37
CA PRO A 963 33.01 -2.18 10.11
C PRO A 963 32.48 -3.60 9.86
N ALA A 964 32.06 -4.32 10.90
CA ALA A 964 31.48 -5.66 10.79
C ALA A 964 29.95 -5.65 10.58
N SER A 965 29.31 -4.48 10.68
CA SER A 965 27.86 -4.35 10.62
C SER A 965 27.37 -4.53 9.19
N GLN A 966 26.22 -5.18 9.04
CA GLN A 966 25.55 -5.35 7.76
C GLN A 966 24.38 -4.38 7.67
N VAL A 967 24.12 -3.90 6.46
CA VAL A 967 22.94 -3.07 6.19
C VAL A 967 21.69 -3.93 6.43
N PRO A 968 20.70 -3.46 7.21
CA PRO A 968 19.40 -4.10 7.30
C PRO A 968 18.82 -4.30 5.91
N ASP A 969 18.06 -5.37 5.73
CA ASP A 969 17.38 -5.64 4.48
C ASP A 969 15.93 -6.07 4.74
N GLY A 970 15.20 -6.37 3.67
CA GLY A 970 13.85 -6.91 3.81
C GLY A 970 12.85 -5.89 4.34
N VAL A 971 11.88 -6.46 5.05
CA VAL A 971 10.90 -5.74 5.86
C VAL A 971 11.57 -4.98 6.99
N ALA A 972 12.68 -5.46 7.55
CA ALA A 972 13.36 -4.78 8.65
C ALA A 972 13.89 -3.41 8.21
N LEU A 973 14.52 -3.32 7.04
CA LEU A 973 14.95 -2.04 6.47
C LEU A 973 13.78 -1.08 6.23
N ILE A 974 12.69 -1.55 5.61
CA ILE A 974 11.57 -0.65 5.30
C ILE A 974 10.82 -0.24 6.56
N ASN A 975 10.63 -1.15 7.52
CA ASN A 975 10.05 -0.79 8.82
C ASN A 975 10.90 0.27 9.48
N HIS A 976 12.23 0.09 9.49
CA HIS A 976 13.15 1.06 10.06
C HIS A 976 12.99 2.43 9.38
N LEU A 977 12.94 2.52 8.05
CA LEU A 977 12.74 3.78 7.32
C LEU A 977 11.42 4.51 7.66
N HIS A 978 10.40 3.80 8.16
CA HIS A 978 9.09 4.34 8.54
C HIS A 978 8.92 4.56 10.06
N GLU A 979 9.94 4.28 10.88
CA GLU A 979 9.96 4.59 12.33
C GLU A 979 10.00 6.09 12.61
#